data_AF-A0A1J4KWK2-F1
#
_entry.id   AF-A0A1J4KWK2-F1
#
_cell.length_a   1.000
_cell.length_b   1.000
_cell.length_c   1.000
_cell.angle_alpha   90.00
_cell.angle_beta   90.00
_cell.angle_gamma   90.00
#
_symmetry.space_group_name_H-M   'P 1'
#
loop_
_entity.id
_entity.type
_entity.pdbx_description
1 polymer ?
#
loop_
_entity_poly.entity_id
_entity_poly.type
_entity_poly.pdbx_seq_one_letter_code
_entity_poly.pdbx_strand_id
1 'polypeptide(L)'
;MFFILSALVLADSIKVSFNGNAPITTDDFAAAFSISGISDNQQVTSLALKRGVFDISEISKMFPNLNELVMSKKATVINNRIPERCFYNSKLQKVHLENVQTIGKEAFAHSSHLVDFSAPGVIDIGLKSFVDCISLKSFVFPPSVTELPKLVLHGCSSLVNLTIEGAVHEIPEFFFTGMLNVRFVYIPFTARDFISPFSNLVNVTLIRPKPAKEGEPPICPARQAFEVPRFANNLGDYIFTGCQNLQHVLISENIQTIGVSAFANTPSLLNVTFAEPSKLFRINDYAFSNCSRLEYITLPETLRSNGKYIFAHSNNLKVVFVHSQFDFEWFSEGIIALTQGQIVELKDPVPEADNKKPRFTPWPKRPQMKPLTEEERKRYTPKKSNKKENIVFFFSDQQRWDTIGANGQKLDISPYLDQLAREGVNFRNCFTNQPVCGPVRAVIQTGLYATATGCFKNAAPLPDNQPNLLADELKKCGYNIAYIGKWHLASDQDQQHYESIPVPLKYRGGWDQYWVAADVLEFTSHGYGGYLFDQDNNKREFTGYRVDCVTDFALEYIRNYDDSEKPFALFLSHIEPHHQNDHFSYEGPEGSKEKFRDFEQPADLTKGKGDWETWMPDYLGCCNALDKNLGRLIEELKEKGIYDDTLIIYTSDHGCHFKSHTEDIEPGGSDDYKRSSYESALHIPFVAKGRDFYGGHDSDKIISSIDFPPTLIRAAGGTPPAEWRGRPIQDYNNPDWENVMYSQVSESYVGRLVRTHKWKYVIHAEGLRPFGDPGTDKDTWTDKHLFDLEHDPTEKNDLKDDPDYYEIKQQLRELLIEKAKWAGEGTLKIVDKTTKTTNDL
;
A
#
# COMPACT_ATOMS: atom_id res chain seq x y z
N MET A 1 -55.09 2.05 -32.62
CA MET A 1 -54.48 3.04 -33.54
C MET A 1 -52.98 2.98 -33.29
N PHE A 2 -52.28 2.21 -34.10
CA PHE A 2 -50.85 1.95 -34.01
C PHE A 2 -50.11 3.00 -34.83
N PHE A 3 -49.01 3.55 -34.32
CA PHE A 3 -48.17 4.46 -35.11
C PHE A 3 -46.71 3.99 -35.03
N ILE A 4 -46.16 3.65 -36.19
CA ILE A 4 -44.71 3.79 -36.43
C ILE A 4 -44.39 5.25 -36.13
N LEU A 5 -43.53 5.51 -35.14
CA LEU A 5 -43.24 6.88 -34.71
C LEU A 5 -42.37 7.62 -35.74
N SER A 6 -41.52 6.85 -36.43
CA SER A 6 -40.59 7.33 -37.44
C SER A 6 -39.94 6.14 -38.15
N ALA A 7 -39.90 6.18 -39.49
CA ALA A 7 -39.03 5.34 -40.30
C ALA A 7 -37.97 6.25 -40.94
N LEU A 8 -36.70 5.96 -40.69
CA LEU A 8 -35.58 6.66 -41.34
C LEU A 8 -35.09 5.77 -42.49
N VAL A 9 -35.32 6.22 -43.72
CA VAL A 9 -34.90 5.53 -44.94
C VAL A 9 -33.52 6.05 -45.35
N LEU A 10 -32.54 5.17 -45.30
CA LEU A 10 -31.19 5.40 -45.82
C LEU A 10 -31.04 4.71 -47.18
N ALA A 11 -30.01 5.04 -47.95
CA ALA A 11 -29.85 4.60 -49.35
C ALA A 11 -30.08 3.09 -49.55
N ASP A 12 -29.63 2.22 -48.62
CA ASP A 12 -29.76 0.76 -48.70
C ASP A 12 -30.29 0.09 -47.42
N SER A 13 -30.88 0.85 -46.47
CA SER A 13 -31.40 0.26 -45.22
C SER A 13 -32.45 1.13 -44.53
N ILE A 14 -33.37 0.49 -43.81
CA ILE A 14 -34.44 1.17 -43.09
C ILE A 14 -34.33 0.89 -41.59
N LYS A 15 -34.39 1.97 -40.79
CA LYS A 15 -34.47 1.90 -39.32
C LYS A 15 -35.87 2.32 -38.86
N VAL A 16 -36.49 1.49 -38.03
CA VAL A 16 -37.91 1.67 -37.66
C VAL A 16 -38.07 1.71 -36.15
N SER A 17 -38.90 2.65 -35.67
CA SER A 17 -39.22 2.80 -34.25
C SER A 17 -40.72 2.65 -33.98
N PHE A 18 -41.08 1.84 -32.98
CA PHE A 18 -42.47 1.56 -32.59
C PHE A 18 -42.82 2.11 -31.20
N ASN A 19 -44.05 2.63 -31.10
CA ASN A 19 -44.71 3.02 -29.85
C ASN A 19 -46.16 2.55 -29.85
N GLY A 20 -46.63 2.01 -28.73
CA GLY A 20 -48.00 1.56 -28.55
C GLY A 20 -48.51 1.73 -27.13
N ASN A 21 -49.82 1.95 -27.00
CA ASN A 21 -50.52 2.08 -25.71
C ASN A 21 -51.35 0.82 -25.36
N ALA A 22 -51.37 -0.18 -26.23
CA ALA A 22 -51.98 -1.50 -26.03
C ALA A 22 -50.98 -2.58 -26.50
N PRO A 23 -51.11 -3.86 -26.08
CA PRO A 23 -50.23 -4.93 -26.54
C PRO A 23 -50.20 -5.02 -28.07
N ILE A 24 -49.00 -5.04 -28.63
CA ILE A 24 -48.76 -5.08 -30.08
C ILE A 24 -48.42 -6.52 -30.44
N THR A 25 -49.30 -7.17 -31.20
CA THR A 25 -49.14 -8.55 -31.69
C THR A 25 -48.34 -8.59 -32.99
N THR A 26 -47.94 -9.77 -33.42
CA THR A 26 -47.22 -9.99 -34.69
C THR A 26 -48.03 -9.52 -35.90
N ASP A 27 -49.35 -9.70 -35.88
CA ASP A 27 -50.25 -9.23 -36.95
C ASP A 27 -50.32 -7.70 -36.99
N ASP A 28 -50.23 -7.04 -35.82
CA ASP A 28 -50.19 -5.58 -35.73
C ASP A 28 -48.90 -5.01 -36.31
N PHE A 29 -47.76 -5.70 -36.13
CA PHE A 29 -46.52 -5.33 -36.81
C PHE A 29 -46.71 -5.38 -38.34
N ALA A 30 -47.24 -6.48 -38.88
CA ALA A 30 -47.44 -6.64 -40.33
C ALA A 30 -48.37 -5.55 -40.91
N ALA A 31 -49.48 -5.25 -40.23
CA ALA A 31 -50.41 -4.21 -40.64
C ALA A 31 -49.78 -2.81 -40.65
N ALA A 32 -48.94 -2.48 -39.66
CA ALA A 32 -48.26 -1.19 -39.59
C ALA A 32 -47.31 -0.95 -40.76
N PHE A 33 -46.59 -2.00 -41.23
CA PHE A 33 -45.69 -1.89 -42.38
C PHE A 33 -46.44 -1.61 -43.68
N SER A 34 -47.57 -2.30 -43.92
CA SER A 34 -48.42 -2.06 -45.08
C SER A 34 -48.96 -0.63 -45.15
N ILE A 35 -49.24 0.00 -44.01
CA ILE A 35 -49.73 1.39 -43.93
C ILE A 35 -48.59 2.40 -44.15
N SER A 36 -47.36 2.08 -43.74
CA SER A 36 -46.20 2.98 -43.81
C SER A 36 -45.55 3.12 -45.19
N GLY A 37 -46.05 2.39 -46.21
CA GLY A 37 -45.50 2.42 -47.57
C GLY A 37 -44.15 1.72 -47.71
N ILE A 38 -43.68 1.00 -46.68
CA ILE A 38 -42.49 0.14 -46.75
C ILE A 38 -42.91 -1.13 -47.49
N SER A 39 -42.54 -1.23 -48.77
CA SER A 39 -42.95 -2.32 -49.66
C SER A 39 -42.15 -3.61 -49.49
N ASP A 40 -40.98 -3.55 -48.85
CA ASP A 40 -40.11 -4.69 -48.63
C ASP A 40 -39.54 -4.70 -47.19
N ASN A 41 -40.10 -5.58 -46.37
CA ASN A 41 -39.66 -5.79 -44.98
C ASN A 41 -38.23 -6.34 -44.87
N GLN A 42 -37.64 -6.84 -45.98
CA GLN A 42 -36.25 -7.28 -46.02
C GLN A 42 -35.24 -6.12 -45.95
N GLN A 43 -35.68 -4.87 -46.19
CA GLN A 43 -34.82 -3.68 -46.07
C GLN A 43 -34.72 -3.16 -44.62
N VAL A 44 -35.54 -3.68 -43.70
CA VAL A 44 -35.52 -3.26 -42.29
C VAL A 44 -34.37 -3.97 -41.58
N THR A 45 -33.40 -3.18 -41.13
CA THR A 45 -32.16 -3.69 -40.51
C THR A 45 -32.01 -3.31 -39.05
N SER A 46 -32.80 -2.35 -38.55
CA SER A 46 -32.78 -1.93 -37.15
C SER A 46 -34.20 -1.65 -36.64
N LEU A 47 -34.53 -2.21 -35.49
CA LEU A 47 -35.83 -2.11 -34.85
C LEU A 47 -35.68 -1.58 -33.43
N ALA A 48 -36.33 -0.43 -33.15
CA ALA A 48 -36.33 0.18 -31.84
C ALA A 48 -37.73 0.16 -31.20
N LEU A 49 -37.89 -0.58 -30.11
CA LEU A 49 -39.12 -0.68 -29.34
C LEU A 49 -39.09 0.34 -28.20
N LYS A 50 -39.74 1.49 -28.39
CA LYS A 50 -39.55 2.64 -27.51
C LYS A 50 -40.54 2.67 -26.34
N ARG A 51 -41.81 2.30 -26.53
CA ARG A 51 -42.83 2.29 -25.47
C ARG A 51 -44.00 1.36 -25.79
N GLY A 52 -44.45 0.56 -24.83
CA GLY A 52 -45.57 -0.37 -24.99
C GLY A 52 -45.21 -1.83 -24.68
N VAL A 53 -46.17 -2.74 -24.84
CA VAL A 53 -45.97 -4.19 -24.65
C VAL A 53 -45.94 -4.86 -26.02
N PHE A 54 -44.90 -5.63 -26.32
CA PHE A 54 -44.66 -6.17 -27.66
C PHE A 54 -44.55 -7.69 -27.67
N ASP A 55 -45.24 -8.34 -28.62
CA ASP A 55 -44.97 -9.73 -28.96
C ASP A 55 -43.76 -9.78 -29.91
N ILE A 56 -42.67 -10.38 -29.44
CA ILE A 56 -41.42 -10.49 -30.21
C ILE A 56 -41.20 -11.88 -30.81
N SER A 57 -42.12 -12.82 -30.56
CA SER A 57 -41.93 -14.25 -30.85
C SER A 57 -41.64 -14.56 -32.32
N GLU A 58 -42.19 -13.77 -33.24
CA GLU A 58 -42.04 -13.97 -34.69
C GLU A 58 -41.19 -12.90 -35.38
N ILE A 59 -40.59 -11.96 -34.63
CA ILE A 59 -39.84 -10.82 -35.19
C ILE A 59 -38.68 -11.27 -36.10
N SER A 60 -37.97 -12.33 -35.71
CA SER A 60 -36.85 -12.87 -36.50
C SER A 60 -37.29 -13.41 -37.86
N LYS A 61 -38.53 -13.91 -37.97
CA LYS A 61 -39.11 -14.39 -39.23
C LYS A 61 -39.68 -13.23 -40.06
N MET A 62 -40.26 -12.23 -39.39
CA MET A 62 -40.83 -11.05 -40.04
C MET A 62 -39.77 -10.11 -40.65
N PHE A 63 -38.59 -10.02 -40.03
CA PHE A 63 -37.49 -9.16 -40.47
C PHE A 63 -36.21 -9.99 -40.63
N PRO A 64 -36.08 -10.75 -41.73
CA PRO A 64 -35.01 -11.74 -41.91
C PRO A 64 -33.60 -11.12 -42.06
N ASN A 65 -33.51 -9.80 -42.26
CA ASN A 65 -32.25 -9.05 -42.34
C ASN A 65 -32.06 -8.08 -41.17
N LEU A 66 -32.80 -8.30 -40.07
CA LEU A 66 -32.67 -7.48 -38.87
C LEU A 66 -31.32 -7.73 -38.21
N ASN A 67 -30.55 -6.65 -38.07
CA ASN A 67 -29.21 -6.66 -37.51
C ASN A 67 -29.16 -6.01 -36.12
N GLU A 68 -30.11 -5.13 -35.79
CA GLU A 68 -30.13 -4.43 -34.50
C GLU A 68 -31.53 -4.44 -33.90
N LEU A 69 -31.63 -4.84 -32.62
CA LEU A 69 -32.85 -4.78 -31.83
C LEU A 69 -32.58 -4.05 -30.51
N VAL A 70 -33.23 -2.90 -30.31
CA VAL A 70 -33.06 -2.08 -29.10
C VAL A 70 -34.42 -1.81 -28.47
N MET A 71 -34.56 -2.13 -27.18
CA MET A 71 -35.77 -1.87 -26.41
C MET A 71 -35.47 -0.93 -25.25
N SER A 72 -36.26 0.14 -25.15
CA SER A 72 -36.11 1.14 -24.09
C SER A 72 -36.73 0.68 -22.76
N LYS A 73 -36.36 1.35 -21.66
CA LYS A 73 -36.91 1.15 -20.31
C LYS A 73 -38.43 1.38 -20.18
N LYS A 74 -39.10 1.95 -21.20
CA LYS A 74 -40.55 2.17 -21.21
C LYS A 74 -41.31 1.14 -22.06
N ALA A 75 -40.59 0.16 -22.63
CA ALA A 75 -41.15 -0.94 -23.39
C ALA A 75 -40.89 -2.27 -22.66
N THR A 76 -41.80 -3.22 -22.82
CA THR A 76 -41.68 -4.59 -22.31
C THR A 76 -42.08 -5.59 -23.38
N VAL A 77 -41.62 -6.83 -23.24
CA VAL A 77 -42.09 -7.95 -24.08
C VAL A 77 -43.21 -8.69 -23.38
N ILE A 78 -44.11 -9.33 -24.12
CA ILE A 78 -45.19 -10.13 -23.52
C ILE A 78 -44.59 -11.16 -22.54
N ASN A 79 -45.16 -11.21 -21.33
CA ASN A 79 -44.69 -12.04 -20.22
C ASN A 79 -43.23 -11.80 -19.78
N ASN A 80 -42.63 -10.66 -20.16
CA ASN A 80 -41.23 -10.28 -19.88
C ASN A 80 -40.20 -11.36 -20.27
N ARG A 81 -40.55 -12.19 -21.26
CA ARG A 81 -39.78 -13.37 -21.65
C ARG A 81 -39.42 -13.36 -23.12
N ILE A 82 -38.17 -13.70 -23.41
CA ILE A 82 -37.77 -14.12 -24.76
C ILE A 82 -38.10 -15.61 -24.89
N PRO A 83 -38.96 -16.02 -25.83
CA PRO A 83 -39.31 -17.43 -26.01
C PRO A 83 -38.10 -18.31 -26.36
N GLU A 84 -38.26 -19.62 -26.12
CA GLU A 84 -37.27 -20.62 -26.54
C GLU A 84 -37.02 -20.52 -28.04
N ARG A 85 -35.74 -20.53 -28.43
CA ARG A 85 -35.28 -20.47 -29.82
C ARG A 85 -35.80 -19.28 -30.66
N CYS A 86 -36.33 -18.23 -30.01
CA CYS A 86 -36.93 -17.05 -30.67
C CYS A 86 -36.00 -16.37 -31.70
N PHE A 87 -34.71 -16.31 -31.37
CA PHE A 87 -33.66 -15.74 -32.23
C PHE A 87 -32.61 -16.79 -32.57
N TYR A 88 -32.99 -18.07 -32.64
CA TYR A 88 -32.07 -19.14 -33.02
C TYR A 88 -31.48 -18.89 -34.41
N ASN A 89 -30.15 -18.96 -34.53
CA ASN A 89 -29.42 -18.70 -35.78
C ASN A 89 -29.76 -17.34 -36.42
N SER A 90 -29.92 -16.30 -35.59
CA SER A 90 -30.28 -14.96 -36.06
C SER A 90 -29.10 -14.21 -36.71
N LYS A 91 -29.44 -13.26 -37.59
CA LYS A 91 -28.50 -12.28 -38.17
C LYS A 91 -28.28 -11.04 -37.29
N LEU A 92 -28.97 -10.95 -36.15
CA LEU A 92 -28.80 -9.87 -35.19
C LEU A 92 -27.33 -9.77 -34.75
N GLN A 93 -26.80 -8.56 -34.84
CA GLN A 93 -25.46 -8.19 -34.41
C GLN A 93 -25.47 -7.46 -33.07
N LYS A 94 -26.51 -6.66 -32.82
CA LYS A 94 -26.65 -5.89 -31.59
C LYS A 94 -28.03 -6.07 -30.98
N VAL A 95 -28.06 -6.42 -29.71
CA VAL A 95 -29.29 -6.60 -28.94
C VAL A 95 -29.16 -5.92 -27.58
N HIS A 96 -30.05 -4.96 -27.31
CA HIS A 96 -30.11 -4.26 -26.03
C HIS A 96 -31.54 -4.23 -25.50
N LEU A 97 -31.82 -4.97 -24.43
CA LEU A 97 -33.18 -5.19 -23.92
C LEU A 97 -33.28 -4.86 -22.43
N GLU A 98 -33.81 -3.67 -22.13
CA GLU A 98 -33.82 -3.13 -20.77
C GLU A 98 -34.74 -3.88 -19.78
N ASN A 99 -35.93 -4.32 -20.23
CA ASN A 99 -36.98 -4.88 -19.37
C ASN A 99 -37.37 -6.31 -19.76
N VAL A 100 -36.41 -7.22 -19.81
CA VAL A 100 -36.63 -8.67 -19.97
C VAL A 100 -36.15 -9.37 -18.72
N GLN A 101 -36.98 -10.24 -18.15
CA GLN A 101 -36.65 -10.98 -16.93
C GLN A 101 -36.16 -12.40 -17.22
N THR A 102 -36.64 -13.01 -18.31
CA THR A 102 -36.30 -14.40 -18.65
C THR A 102 -35.84 -14.55 -20.09
N ILE A 103 -34.70 -15.21 -20.28
CA ILE A 103 -34.22 -15.66 -21.59
C ILE A 103 -34.53 -17.15 -21.73
N GLY A 104 -35.32 -17.52 -22.74
CA GLY A 104 -35.66 -18.92 -23.00
C GLY A 104 -34.45 -19.79 -23.35
N LYS A 105 -34.61 -21.11 -23.20
CA LYS A 105 -33.63 -22.10 -23.65
C LYS A 105 -33.26 -21.86 -25.12
N GLU A 106 -31.97 -21.95 -25.43
CA GLU A 106 -31.45 -21.78 -26.80
C GLU A 106 -31.95 -20.51 -27.53
N ALA A 107 -32.40 -19.48 -26.81
CA ALA A 107 -33.08 -18.33 -27.41
C ALA A 107 -32.24 -17.62 -28.47
N PHE A 108 -30.93 -17.55 -28.30
CA PHE A 108 -29.96 -16.98 -29.24
C PHE A 108 -28.97 -18.02 -29.78
N ALA A 109 -29.18 -19.32 -29.51
CA ALA A 109 -28.21 -20.34 -29.89
C ALA A 109 -27.90 -20.29 -31.39
N HIS A 110 -26.61 -20.45 -31.71
CA HIS A 110 -26.02 -20.36 -33.04
C HIS A 110 -26.22 -19.00 -33.74
N SER A 111 -26.60 -17.94 -33.03
CA SER A 111 -26.63 -16.58 -33.57
C SER A 111 -25.22 -16.05 -33.73
N SER A 112 -24.55 -16.56 -34.75
CA SER A 112 -23.13 -16.36 -35.00
C SER A 112 -22.76 -14.92 -35.31
N HIS A 113 -23.72 -14.06 -35.64
CA HIS A 113 -23.51 -12.65 -35.95
C HIS A 113 -23.59 -11.73 -34.73
N LEU A 114 -24.04 -12.22 -33.57
CA LEU A 114 -24.26 -11.41 -32.38
C LEU A 114 -22.92 -11.00 -31.76
N VAL A 115 -22.66 -9.69 -31.72
CA VAL A 115 -21.41 -9.10 -31.22
C VAL A 115 -21.60 -8.41 -29.88
N ASP A 116 -22.70 -7.68 -29.74
CA ASP A 116 -23.01 -6.81 -28.59
C ASP A 116 -24.37 -7.19 -28.02
N PHE A 117 -24.38 -7.70 -26.79
CA PHE A 117 -25.59 -8.13 -26.09
C PHE A 117 -25.63 -7.51 -24.70
N SER A 118 -26.77 -6.93 -24.35
CA SER A 118 -27.02 -6.43 -23.00
C SER A 118 -28.50 -6.56 -22.62
N ALA A 119 -28.74 -7.14 -21.45
CA ALA A 119 -30.07 -7.29 -20.87
C ALA A 119 -29.96 -7.24 -19.33
N PRO A 120 -29.77 -6.04 -18.75
CA PRO A 120 -29.40 -5.89 -17.35
C PRO A 120 -30.48 -6.31 -16.35
N GLY A 121 -31.76 -6.38 -16.77
CA GLY A 121 -32.89 -6.78 -15.93
C GLY A 121 -33.17 -8.29 -15.87
N VAL A 122 -32.32 -9.13 -16.48
CA VAL A 122 -32.53 -10.57 -16.56
C VAL A 122 -32.25 -11.24 -15.23
N ILE A 123 -33.17 -12.10 -14.81
CA ILE A 123 -33.11 -12.85 -13.56
C ILE A 123 -32.86 -14.33 -13.85
N ASP A 124 -33.47 -14.86 -14.91
CA ASP A 124 -33.38 -16.27 -15.29
C ASP A 124 -32.89 -16.43 -16.74
N ILE A 125 -31.87 -17.27 -16.92
CA ILE A 125 -31.27 -17.54 -18.22
C ILE A 125 -31.39 -19.03 -18.52
N GLY A 126 -32.06 -19.34 -19.62
CA GLY A 126 -32.26 -20.71 -20.05
C GLY A 126 -30.96 -21.41 -20.44
N LEU A 127 -30.96 -22.73 -20.23
CA LEU A 127 -29.90 -23.64 -20.67
C LEU A 127 -29.49 -23.36 -22.13
N LYS A 128 -28.18 -23.31 -22.39
CA LYS A 128 -27.60 -23.13 -23.74
C LYS A 128 -28.09 -21.88 -24.51
N SER A 129 -28.61 -20.86 -23.83
CA SER A 129 -29.26 -19.71 -24.48
C SER A 129 -28.36 -18.93 -25.45
N PHE A 130 -27.03 -18.94 -25.26
CA PHE A 130 -26.05 -18.28 -26.12
C PHE A 130 -25.04 -19.26 -26.72
N VAL A 131 -25.38 -20.55 -26.78
CA VAL A 131 -24.45 -21.54 -27.36
C VAL A 131 -24.06 -21.16 -28.77
N ASP A 132 -22.77 -21.25 -29.05
CA ASP A 132 -22.20 -20.95 -30.36
C ASP A 132 -22.58 -19.55 -30.90
N CYS A 133 -22.80 -18.56 -30.00
CA CYS A 133 -22.78 -17.14 -30.35
C CYS A 133 -21.34 -16.70 -30.59
N ILE A 134 -20.77 -17.20 -31.69
CA ILE A 134 -19.32 -17.19 -31.90
C ILE A 134 -18.73 -15.79 -32.09
N SER A 135 -19.50 -14.74 -32.38
CA SER A 135 -18.99 -13.36 -32.56
C SER A 135 -19.06 -12.46 -31.33
N LEU A 136 -19.61 -12.97 -30.22
CA LEU A 136 -19.84 -12.20 -28.99
C LEU A 136 -18.52 -11.92 -28.26
N LYS A 137 -18.24 -10.65 -27.94
CA LYS A 137 -16.91 -10.22 -27.44
C LYS A 137 -16.81 -10.01 -25.93
N SER A 138 -17.90 -9.59 -25.30
CA SER A 138 -18.01 -9.42 -23.86
C SER A 138 -19.39 -9.86 -23.39
N PHE A 139 -19.46 -10.40 -22.18
CA PHE A 139 -20.72 -10.83 -21.61
C PHE A 139 -20.75 -10.56 -20.12
N VAL A 140 -21.88 -10.03 -19.65
CA VAL A 140 -22.10 -9.65 -18.26
C VAL A 140 -23.30 -10.44 -17.75
N PHE A 141 -23.08 -11.32 -16.78
CA PHE A 141 -24.18 -11.87 -16.00
C PHE A 141 -24.57 -10.82 -14.96
N PRO A 142 -25.77 -10.21 -15.05
CA PRO A 142 -26.13 -9.09 -14.21
C PRO A 142 -26.36 -9.51 -12.75
N PRO A 143 -26.37 -8.56 -11.80
CA PRO A 143 -26.48 -8.84 -10.36
C PRO A 143 -27.70 -9.68 -9.95
N SER A 144 -28.77 -9.62 -10.73
CA SER A 144 -30.02 -10.35 -10.52
C SER A 144 -29.95 -11.85 -10.83
N VAL A 145 -28.92 -12.33 -11.51
CA VAL A 145 -28.72 -13.77 -11.78
C VAL A 145 -28.05 -14.42 -10.58
N THR A 146 -28.76 -15.35 -9.95
CA THR A 146 -28.30 -16.04 -8.72
C THR A 146 -27.75 -17.44 -8.97
N GLU A 147 -27.97 -18.01 -10.16
CA GLU A 147 -27.48 -19.32 -10.57
C GLU A 147 -26.95 -19.26 -12.01
N LEU A 148 -25.82 -19.91 -12.27
CA LEU A 148 -25.27 -20.02 -13.63
C LEU A 148 -25.82 -21.27 -14.32
N PRO A 149 -26.51 -21.13 -15.47
CA PRO A 149 -27.01 -22.28 -16.19
C PRO A 149 -25.86 -23.04 -16.85
N LYS A 150 -25.95 -24.38 -16.86
CA LYS A 150 -24.97 -25.23 -17.55
C LYS A 150 -24.88 -24.85 -19.03
N LEU A 151 -23.65 -24.80 -19.56
CA LEU A 151 -23.39 -24.58 -20.99
C LEU A 151 -23.98 -23.28 -21.58
N VAL A 152 -24.33 -22.29 -20.76
CA VAL A 152 -25.04 -21.07 -21.20
C VAL A 152 -24.29 -20.29 -22.29
N LEU A 153 -22.95 -20.20 -22.17
CA LEU A 153 -22.04 -19.55 -23.12
C LEU A 153 -21.14 -20.57 -23.83
N HIS A 154 -21.55 -21.84 -23.85
CA HIS A 154 -20.72 -22.89 -24.44
C HIS A 154 -20.50 -22.62 -25.93
N GLY A 155 -19.24 -22.60 -26.35
CA GLY A 155 -18.87 -22.32 -27.74
C GLY A 155 -18.92 -20.84 -28.13
N CYS A 156 -19.10 -19.89 -27.19
CA CYS A 156 -18.89 -18.45 -27.41
C CYS A 156 -17.39 -18.15 -27.59
N SER A 157 -16.86 -18.56 -28.74
CA SER A 157 -15.42 -18.63 -28.96
C SER A 157 -14.73 -17.27 -29.03
N SER A 158 -15.39 -16.17 -29.44
CA SER A 158 -14.79 -14.82 -29.52
C SER A 158 -14.84 -13.99 -28.23
N LEU A 159 -15.33 -14.55 -27.12
CA LEU A 159 -15.51 -13.83 -25.86
C LEU A 159 -14.17 -13.55 -25.18
N VAL A 160 -13.87 -12.30 -24.82
CA VAL A 160 -12.57 -11.87 -24.23
C VAL A 160 -12.70 -11.42 -22.78
N ASN A 161 -13.78 -10.72 -22.43
CA ASN A 161 -14.03 -10.21 -21.09
C ASN A 161 -15.35 -10.81 -20.58
N LEU A 162 -15.27 -11.51 -19.45
CA LEU A 162 -16.40 -12.16 -18.83
C LEU A 162 -16.53 -11.65 -17.40
N THR A 163 -17.65 -10.98 -17.15
CA THR A 163 -17.98 -10.40 -15.84
C THR A 163 -19.19 -11.11 -15.29
N ILE A 164 -19.02 -11.77 -14.14
CA ILE A 164 -20.13 -12.35 -13.40
C ILE A 164 -20.41 -11.38 -12.25
N GLU A 165 -21.47 -10.58 -12.33
CA GLU A 165 -21.86 -9.59 -11.31
C GLU A 165 -22.91 -10.13 -10.34
N GLY A 166 -23.57 -11.24 -10.72
CA GLY A 166 -24.57 -11.96 -9.93
C GLY A 166 -24.01 -12.62 -8.67
N ALA A 167 -24.87 -12.78 -7.65
CA ALA A 167 -24.57 -13.47 -6.40
C ALA A 167 -24.56 -15.01 -6.58
N VAL A 168 -23.73 -15.49 -7.50
CA VAL A 168 -23.64 -16.90 -7.88
C VAL A 168 -22.82 -17.68 -6.84
N HIS A 169 -23.43 -18.70 -6.26
CA HIS A 169 -22.81 -19.49 -5.20
C HIS A 169 -21.97 -20.68 -5.70
N GLU A 170 -22.21 -21.14 -6.94
CA GLU A 170 -21.52 -22.27 -7.56
C GLU A 170 -21.22 -21.98 -9.04
N ILE A 171 -20.01 -22.30 -9.51
CA ILE A 171 -19.73 -22.36 -10.95
C ILE A 171 -19.96 -23.79 -11.40
N PRO A 172 -20.96 -24.05 -12.26
CA PRO A 172 -21.30 -25.41 -12.66
C PRO A 172 -20.17 -26.04 -13.47
N GLU A 173 -20.09 -27.37 -13.39
CA GLU A 173 -19.17 -28.15 -14.21
C GLU A 173 -19.29 -27.77 -15.70
N PHE A 174 -18.15 -27.62 -16.37
CA PHE A 174 -18.05 -27.25 -17.78
C PHE A 174 -18.58 -25.85 -18.15
N PHE A 175 -18.76 -24.95 -17.18
CA PHE A 175 -19.22 -23.58 -17.44
C PHE A 175 -18.34 -22.83 -18.46
N PHE A 176 -17.00 -22.94 -18.33
CA PHE A 176 -16.04 -22.28 -19.22
C PHE A 176 -15.77 -23.02 -20.53
N THR A 177 -16.43 -24.15 -20.78
CA THR A 177 -16.17 -25.00 -21.94
C THR A 177 -16.56 -24.31 -23.24
N GLY A 178 -15.62 -24.24 -24.19
CA GLY A 178 -15.82 -23.57 -25.48
C GLY A 178 -15.72 -22.03 -25.46
N MET A 179 -15.41 -21.40 -24.30
CA MET A 179 -15.10 -19.97 -24.19
C MET A 179 -13.61 -19.68 -24.36
N LEU A 180 -13.15 -19.84 -25.59
CA LEU A 180 -11.73 -20.02 -25.89
C LEU A 180 -10.87 -18.75 -25.74
N ASN A 181 -11.43 -17.51 -25.66
CA ASN A 181 -10.63 -16.25 -25.67
C ASN A 181 -10.69 -15.33 -24.41
N VAL A 182 -11.47 -15.68 -23.38
CA VAL A 182 -11.56 -14.99 -22.07
C VAL A 182 -10.21 -14.84 -21.34
N ARG A 183 -9.72 -13.61 -21.10
CA ARG A 183 -8.41 -13.28 -20.48
C ARG A 183 -8.45 -12.69 -19.09
N PHE A 184 -9.60 -12.17 -18.69
CA PHE A 184 -9.86 -11.62 -17.36
C PHE A 184 -11.21 -12.18 -16.96
N VAL A 185 -11.20 -13.04 -15.95
CA VAL A 185 -12.43 -13.59 -15.40
C VAL A 185 -12.70 -12.89 -14.08
N TYR A 186 -13.60 -11.92 -14.10
CA TYR A 186 -14.09 -11.29 -12.88
C TYR A 186 -15.12 -12.22 -12.26
N ILE A 187 -14.64 -13.06 -11.36
CA ILE A 187 -15.46 -13.97 -10.57
C ILE A 187 -15.77 -13.26 -9.25
N PRO A 188 -17.05 -13.07 -8.90
CA PRO A 188 -17.45 -12.34 -7.71
C PRO A 188 -17.16 -13.17 -6.48
N PHE A 189 -16.84 -12.50 -5.38
CA PHE A 189 -16.39 -13.11 -4.13
C PHE A 189 -17.43 -14.02 -3.45
N THR A 190 -18.67 -14.08 -3.97
CA THR A 190 -19.82 -14.81 -3.41
C THR A 190 -19.87 -16.30 -3.76
N ALA A 191 -18.97 -16.79 -4.63
CA ALA A 191 -18.81 -18.21 -4.97
C ALA A 191 -18.15 -19.01 -3.84
N ARG A 192 -18.72 -20.17 -3.47
CA ARG A 192 -18.24 -21.05 -2.38
C ARG A 192 -18.15 -22.52 -2.87
N ASP A 193 -17.50 -23.39 -2.09
CA ASP A 193 -17.23 -24.82 -2.41
C ASP A 193 -16.38 -25.07 -3.67
N PHE A 194 -15.18 -24.49 -3.67
CA PHE A 194 -14.12 -24.89 -4.59
C PHE A 194 -13.54 -26.25 -4.18
N ILE A 195 -14.25 -27.37 -4.43
CA ILE A 195 -13.57 -28.67 -4.61
C ILE A 195 -12.89 -28.58 -5.96
N SER A 196 -11.77 -27.85 -5.98
CA SER A 196 -11.05 -27.38 -7.16
C SER A 196 -11.72 -27.71 -8.51
N PRO A 197 -12.82 -27.02 -8.90
CA PRO A 197 -13.27 -27.06 -10.29
C PRO A 197 -12.44 -26.08 -11.13
N PHE A 198 -11.52 -25.34 -10.49
CA PHE A 198 -10.33 -24.81 -11.14
C PHE A 198 -9.39 -25.97 -11.44
N SER A 199 -9.63 -26.68 -12.54
CA SER A 199 -8.51 -27.34 -13.20
C SER A 199 -7.40 -26.30 -13.51
N ASN A 200 -6.20 -26.82 -13.74
CA ASN A 200 -4.92 -26.15 -14.02
C ASN A 200 -4.92 -25.22 -15.27
N LEU A 201 -6.07 -24.69 -15.69
CA LEU A 201 -6.28 -24.14 -17.03
C LEU A 201 -6.42 -22.62 -17.10
N VAL A 202 -6.18 -21.89 -16.02
CA VAL A 202 -6.12 -20.43 -16.12
C VAL A 202 -5.06 -19.89 -15.13
N ASN A 203 -4.08 -19.15 -15.65
CA ASN A 203 -3.09 -18.44 -14.84
C ASN A 203 -3.86 -17.34 -14.10
N VAL A 204 -3.68 -17.16 -12.79
CA VAL A 204 -4.30 -16.12 -11.95
C VAL A 204 -3.16 -15.36 -11.26
N THR A 205 -2.84 -14.12 -11.65
CA THR A 205 -3.15 -13.09 -10.65
C THR A 205 -4.65 -13.18 -10.55
N LEU A 206 -5.26 -13.13 -9.38
CA LEU A 206 -6.63 -12.59 -9.41
C LEU A 206 -6.50 -11.23 -10.12
N ILE A 207 -6.84 -11.08 -11.39
CA ILE A 207 -7.94 -11.69 -12.15
C ILE A 207 -7.42 -12.58 -13.32
N ARG A 208 -7.86 -13.82 -13.48
CA ARG A 208 -7.15 -14.91 -14.21
C ARG A 208 -6.63 -14.65 -15.68
N PRO A 209 -5.32 -14.45 -16.03
CA PRO A 209 -4.78 -14.44 -17.42
C PRO A 209 -4.83 -15.76 -18.24
N LYS A 210 -5.05 -15.62 -19.56
CA LYS A 210 -5.17 -16.73 -20.55
C LYS A 210 -3.97 -16.80 -21.52
N PRO A 211 -3.51 -18.00 -21.98
CA PRO A 211 -2.53 -18.14 -23.07
C PRO A 211 -2.97 -17.43 -24.37
N ALA A 212 -2.01 -17.09 -25.22
CA ALA A 212 -2.31 -16.36 -26.45
C ALA A 212 -3.12 -17.17 -27.45
N LYS A 213 -2.80 -18.48 -27.57
CA LYS A 213 -3.34 -19.55 -28.44
C LYS A 213 -2.93 -20.95 -27.93
N GLU A 214 -3.54 -22.02 -28.47
CA GLU A 214 -3.35 -23.44 -28.09
C GLU A 214 -2.10 -24.07 -28.72
N GLY A 215 -1.28 -24.80 -27.94
CA GLY A 215 0.01 -25.36 -28.38
C GLY A 215 1.18 -24.36 -28.36
N GLU A 216 0.90 -23.08 -28.09
CA GLU A 216 1.90 -22.03 -27.90
C GLU A 216 2.12 -21.74 -26.40
N PRO A 217 3.31 -21.25 -26.02
CA PRO A 217 3.61 -20.85 -24.65
C PRO A 217 2.72 -19.71 -24.09
N PRO A 218 2.41 -19.65 -22.78
CA PRO A 218 1.53 -18.62 -22.21
C PRO A 218 2.10 -17.19 -22.28
N ILE A 219 1.29 -16.20 -22.71
CA ILE A 219 1.63 -14.77 -22.65
C ILE A 219 1.25 -14.22 -21.26
N CYS A 220 2.25 -13.95 -20.46
CA CYS A 220 2.11 -13.19 -19.20
C CYS A 220 2.31 -11.69 -19.50
N PRO A 221 1.61 -10.78 -18.79
CA PRO A 221 1.80 -9.34 -18.94
C PRO A 221 3.27 -8.95 -18.76
N ALA A 222 3.74 -7.99 -19.54
CA ALA A 222 5.13 -7.55 -19.49
C ALA A 222 5.36 -6.56 -18.34
N ARG A 223 6.46 -6.81 -17.60
CA ARG A 223 7.15 -5.97 -16.58
C ARG A 223 6.91 -6.38 -15.12
N GLN A 224 8.06 -6.74 -14.50
CA GLN A 224 8.48 -6.87 -13.10
C GLN A 224 7.62 -7.67 -12.11
N ALA A 225 8.17 -8.83 -11.72
CA ALA A 225 7.81 -9.75 -10.62
C ALA A 225 6.37 -10.31 -10.60
N PHE A 226 6.25 -11.63 -10.71
CA PHE A 226 5.00 -12.33 -10.43
C PHE A 226 5.00 -12.83 -8.97
N GLU A 227 4.06 -12.35 -8.15
CA GLU A 227 3.83 -12.84 -6.78
C GLU A 227 2.73 -13.90 -6.79
N VAL A 228 3.06 -15.11 -6.32
CA VAL A 228 2.07 -16.17 -6.09
C VAL A 228 1.18 -15.74 -4.92
N PRO A 229 -0.16 -15.78 -5.05
CA PRO A 229 -1.05 -15.30 -4.00
C PRO A 229 -0.80 -15.99 -2.66
N ARG A 230 -0.67 -15.21 -1.59
CA ARG A 230 -0.33 -15.68 -0.23
C ARG A 230 -1.32 -16.69 0.37
N PHE A 231 -2.52 -16.83 -0.21
CA PHE A 231 -3.54 -17.78 0.24
C PHE A 231 -3.43 -19.16 -0.43
N ALA A 232 -2.59 -19.31 -1.46
CA ALA A 232 -2.38 -20.61 -2.07
C ALA A 232 -1.50 -21.46 -1.15
N ASN A 233 -2.02 -22.61 -0.74
CA ASN A 233 -1.22 -23.62 -0.04
C ASN A 233 -0.45 -24.52 -1.02
N ASN A 234 -0.84 -24.53 -2.29
CA ASN A 234 -0.22 -25.34 -3.33
C ASN A 234 -0.19 -24.55 -4.64
N LEU A 235 0.93 -24.64 -5.35
CA LEU A 235 0.96 -24.34 -6.78
C LEU A 235 0.49 -25.58 -7.52
N GLY A 236 -0.62 -25.46 -8.25
CA GLY A 236 -1.12 -26.54 -9.08
C GLY A 236 -0.11 -26.99 -10.14
N ASP A 237 -0.22 -28.24 -10.57
CA ASP A 237 0.63 -28.77 -11.63
C ASP A 237 0.55 -27.90 -12.90
N TYR A 238 1.68 -27.74 -13.58
CA TYR A 238 1.81 -27.03 -14.85
C TYR A 238 1.42 -25.53 -14.90
N ILE A 239 1.14 -24.90 -13.77
CA ILE A 239 0.50 -23.57 -13.68
C ILE A 239 1.23 -22.43 -14.44
N PHE A 240 2.56 -22.50 -14.60
CA PHE A 240 3.40 -21.56 -15.36
C PHE A 240 4.27 -22.25 -16.42
N THR A 241 3.98 -23.50 -16.80
CA THR A 241 4.76 -24.22 -17.80
C THR A 241 4.80 -23.42 -19.12
N GLY A 242 5.99 -23.26 -19.68
CA GLY A 242 6.18 -22.64 -20.99
C GLY A 242 6.37 -21.13 -20.97
N CYS A 243 6.09 -20.40 -19.88
CA CYS A 243 5.97 -18.93 -19.94
C CYS A 243 7.21 -18.20 -20.51
N GLN A 244 7.13 -17.69 -21.74
CA GLN A 244 8.32 -17.20 -22.48
C GLN A 244 8.82 -15.83 -22.01
N ASN A 245 7.98 -15.06 -21.30
CA ASN A 245 8.30 -13.71 -20.82
C ASN A 245 8.39 -13.64 -19.28
N LEU A 246 8.13 -14.73 -18.57
CA LEU A 246 8.19 -14.78 -17.11
C LEU A 246 9.66 -14.81 -16.68
N GLN A 247 10.12 -13.74 -16.03
CA GLN A 247 11.53 -13.57 -15.65
C GLN A 247 11.77 -13.77 -14.15
N HIS A 248 10.84 -13.32 -13.31
CA HIS A 248 10.99 -13.34 -11.85
C HIS A 248 9.71 -13.86 -11.21
N VAL A 249 9.85 -14.85 -10.32
CA VAL A 249 8.74 -15.42 -9.56
C VAL A 249 9.06 -15.36 -8.07
N LEU A 250 8.16 -14.80 -7.28
CA LEU A 250 8.17 -14.89 -5.82
C LEU A 250 7.13 -15.93 -5.37
N ILE A 251 7.61 -17.05 -4.82
CA ILE A 251 6.81 -18.09 -4.21
C ILE A 251 6.51 -17.67 -2.77
N SER A 252 5.23 -17.49 -2.43
CA SER A 252 4.81 -17.02 -1.11
C SER A 252 5.04 -18.04 0.01
N GLU A 253 5.10 -17.52 1.24
CA GLU A 253 5.42 -18.21 2.48
C GLU A 253 4.49 -19.42 2.77
N ASN A 254 3.26 -19.40 2.26
CA ASN A 254 2.26 -20.45 2.52
C ASN A 254 2.28 -21.61 1.52
N ILE A 255 3.03 -21.51 0.42
CA ILE A 255 3.10 -22.60 -0.56
C ILE A 255 3.81 -23.79 0.06
N GLN A 256 3.05 -24.85 0.27
CA GLN A 256 3.51 -26.10 0.83
C GLN A 256 4.01 -27.06 -0.24
N THR A 257 3.39 -27.03 -1.42
CA THR A 257 3.81 -27.85 -2.57
C THR A 257 3.89 -27.06 -3.87
N ILE A 258 4.93 -27.35 -4.66
CA ILE A 258 5.01 -26.99 -6.07
C ILE A 258 4.66 -28.23 -6.90
N GLY A 259 3.62 -28.11 -7.71
CA GLY A 259 3.12 -29.16 -8.57
C GLY A 259 4.12 -29.64 -9.62
N VAL A 260 3.83 -30.81 -10.22
CA VAL A 260 4.63 -31.42 -11.29
C VAL A 260 4.77 -30.42 -12.44
N SER A 261 6.01 -30.23 -12.91
CA SER A 261 6.33 -29.35 -14.04
C SER A 261 5.82 -27.90 -13.95
N ALA A 262 5.48 -27.39 -12.76
CA ALA A 262 4.82 -26.10 -12.56
C ALA A 262 5.45 -24.92 -13.33
N PHE A 263 6.77 -24.92 -13.53
CA PHE A 263 7.54 -23.92 -14.27
C PHE A 263 8.36 -24.50 -15.43
N ALA A 264 8.12 -25.74 -15.85
CA ALA A 264 8.89 -26.39 -16.91
C ALA A 264 8.87 -25.61 -18.24
N ASN A 265 9.91 -25.69 -19.06
CA ASN A 265 10.05 -25.04 -20.37
C ASN A 265 9.85 -23.50 -20.34
N THR A 266 10.30 -22.83 -19.28
CA THR A 266 10.18 -21.37 -19.11
C THR A 266 11.55 -20.72 -19.38
N PRO A 267 11.94 -20.52 -20.66
CA PRO A 267 13.33 -20.21 -21.03
C PRO A 267 13.79 -18.81 -20.64
N SER A 268 12.87 -17.90 -20.28
CA SER A 268 13.19 -16.56 -19.79
C SER A 268 13.24 -16.43 -18.27
N LEU A 269 12.94 -17.50 -17.53
CA LEU A 269 12.96 -17.48 -16.08
C LEU A 269 14.39 -17.26 -15.60
N LEU A 270 14.64 -16.08 -15.02
CA LEU A 270 15.94 -15.67 -14.49
C LEU A 270 16.08 -16.04 -13.02
N ASN A 271 15.00 -15.87 -12.25
CA ASN A 271 15.03 -16.06 -10.81
C ASN A 271 13.69 -16.60 -10.27
N VAL A 272 13.79 -17.54 -9.33
CA VAL A 272 12.70 -18.02 -8.50
C VAL A 272 13.13 -17.85 -7.05
N THR A 273 12.44 -16.98 -6.33
CA THR A 273 12.70 -16.68 -4.92
C THR A 273 11.57 -17.24 -4.07
N PHE A 274 11.91 -17.79 -2.92
CA PHE A 274 10.96 -18.24 -1.91
C PHE A 274 10.91 -17.19 -0.81
N ALA A 275 9.70 -16.76 -0.42
CA ALA A 275 9.53 -15.91 0.74
C ALA A 275 9.88 -16.72 2.00
N GLU A 276 10.62 -16.09 2.92
CA GLU A 276 11.01 -16.71 4.19
C GLU A 276 10.16 -16.13 5.35
N PRO A 277 9.69 -16.97 6.30
CA PRO A 277 9.91 -18.41 6.38
C PRO A 277 9.05 -19.19 5.38
N SER A 278 9.67 -20.03 4.55
CA SER A 278 8.94 -20.86 3.59
C SER A 278 8.22 -22.02 4.28
N LYS A 279 6.99 -22.36 3.88
CA LYS A 279 6.33 -23.63 4.26
C LYS A 279 6.50 -24.73 3.23
N LEU A 280 7.31 -24.49 2.19
CA LEU A 280 7.48 -25.41 1.08
C LEU A 280 8.15 -26.69 1.58
N PHE A 281 7.37 -27.77 1.67
CA PHE A 281 7.89 -29.07 2.08
C PHE A 281 8.09 -30.01 0.89
N ARG A 282 7.49 -29.71 -0.28
CA ARG A 282 7.61 -30.57 -1.47
C ARG A 282 7.68 -29.82 -2.80
N ILE A 283 8.65 -30.18 -3.63
CA ILE A 283 8.69 -29.84 -5.07
C ILE A 283 8.53 -31.13 -5.84
N ASN A 284 7.54 -31.21 -6.75
CA ASN A 284 7.28 -32.43 -7.52
C ASN A 284 8.14 -32.53 -8.79
N ASP A 285 8.04 -33.68 -9.47
CA ASP A 285 8.87 -34.05 -10.62
C ASP A 285 8.90 -32.96 -11.71
N TYR A 286 10.07 -32.73 -12.30
CA TYR A 286 10.28 -31.80 -13.44
C TYR A 286 9.86 -30.34 -13.23
N ALA A 287 9.57 -29.90 -12.00
CA ALA A 287 8.97 -28.58 -11.69
C ALA A 287 9.65 -27.38 -12.37
N PHE A 288 10.97 -27.42 -12.60
CA PHE A 288 11.76 -26.37 -13.24
C PHE A 288 12.61 -26.89 -14.41
N SER A 289 12.16 -27.95 -15.08
CA SER A 289 12.89 -28.54 -16.22
C SER A 289 12.95 -27.59 -17.42
N ASN A 290 14.04 -27.61 -18.19
CA ASN A 290 14.27 -26.78 -19.38
C ASN A 290 14.04 -25.26 -19.16
N CYS A 291 14.38 -24.74 -17.98
CA CYS A 291 14.43 -23.31 -17.68
C CYS A 291 15.79 -22.74 -18.08
N SER A 292 15.98 -22.51 -19.38
CA SER A 292 17.31 -22.30 -19.98
C SER A 292 18.02 -21.01 -19.57
N ARG A 293 17.40 -20.07 -18.85
CA ARG A 293 18.06 -18.85 -18.32
C ARG A 293 18.13 -18.80 -16.79
N LEU A 294 17.62 -19.83 -16.11
CA LEU A 294 17.71 -19.93 -14.66
C LEU A 294 19.15 -20.32 -14.33
N GLU A 295 19.92 -19.38 -13.77
CA GLU A 295 21.36 -19.61 -13.49
C GLU A 295 21.62 -20.17 -12.11
N TYR A 296 20.79 -19.80 -11.14
CA TYR A 296 20.86 -20.26 -9.76
C TYR A 296 19.46 -20.33 -9.15
N ILE A 297 19.31 -21.17 -8.13
CA ILE A 297 18.13 -21.22 -7.29
C ILE A 297 18.52 -21.67 -5.89
N THR A 298 17.94 -21.03 -4.88
CA THR A 298 18.11 -21.40 -3.48
C THR A 298 16.83 -22.05 -3.00
N LEU A 299 16.91 -23.31 -2.60
CA LEU A 299 15.76 -24.04 -2.07
C LEU A 299 15.65 -23.77 -0.56
N PRO A 300 14.43 -23.57 -0.03
CA PRO A 300 14.22 -23.24 1.37
C PRO A 300 14.59 -24.41 2.29
N GLU A 301 14.97 -24.09 3.53
CA GLU A 301 15.35 -25.09 4.56
C GLU A 301 14.22 -26.06 4.91
N THR A 302 12.97 -25.73 4.60
CA THR A 302 11.78 -26.53 4.93
C THR A 302 11.48 -27.64 3.93
N LEU A 303 12.19 -27.70 2.81
CA LEU A 303 11.97 -28.75 1.82
C LEU A 303 12.29 -30.11 2.46
N ARG A 304 11.38 -31.08 2.34
CA ARG A 304 11.52 -32.43 2.92
C ARG A 304 11.36 -33.52 1.87
N SER A 305 10.82 -33.18 0.71
CA SER A 305 10.57 -34.10 -0.38
C SER A 305 10.79 -33.41 -1.72
N ASN A 306 11.47 -34.10 -2.62
CA ASN A 306 11.74 -33.62 -3.97
C ASN A 306 11.36 -34.70 -4.98
N GLY A 307 10.84 -34.26 -6.10
CA GLY A 307 10.58 -35.09 -7.26
C GLY A 307 11.85 -35.41 -8.05
N LYS A 308 11.65 -36.23 -9.10
CA LYS A 308 12.68 -36.59 -10.07
C LYS A 308 12.80 -35.54 -11.16
N TYR A 309 14.00 -35.41 -11.71
CA TYR A 309 14.38 -34.52 -12.81
C TYR A 309 13.93 -33.05 -12.66
N ILE A 310 13.88 -32.49 -11.44
CA ILE A 310 13.30 -31.16 -11.16
C ILE A 310 13.88 -30.08 -12.09
N PHE A 311 15.18 -30.11 -12.36
CA PHE A 311 15.86 -29.14 -13.22
C PHE A 311 16.34 -29.71 -14.56
N ALA A 312 15.92 -30.91 -14.98
CA ALA A 312 16.45 -31.56 -16.19
C ALA A 312 16.47 -30.64 -17.41
N HIS A 313 17.57 -30.65 -18.17
CA HIS A 313 17.79 -29.81 -19.36
C HIS A 313 17.82 -28.29 -19.13
N SER A 314 17.81 -27.80 -17.89
CA SER A 314 18.07 -26.38 -17.56
C SER A 314 19.57 -26.08 -17.66
N ASN A 315 20.09 -26.04 -18.89
CA ASN A 315 21.53 -26.10 -19.18
C ASN A 315 22.38 -24.93 -18.64
N ASN A 316 21.77 -23.77 -18.34
CA ASN A 316 22.48 -22.63 -17.75
C ASN A 316 22.39 -22.59 -16.23
N LEU A 317 21.69 -23.53 -15.59
CA LEU A 317 21.65 -23.65 -14.14
C LEU A 317 23.02 -24.11 -13.67
N LYS A 318 23.77 -23.18 -13.07
CA LYS A 318 25.14 -23.39 -12.60
C LYS A 318 25.14 -23.99 -11.20
N VAL A 319 24.24 -23.51 -10.33
CA VAL A 319 24.24 -23.89 -8.91
C VAL A 319 22.82 -24.00 -8.37
N VAL A 320 22.52 -25.12 -7.70
CA VAL A 320 21.36 -25.24 -6.81
C VAL A 320 21.87 -25.19 -5.38
N PHE A 321 21.45 -24.19 -4.62
CA PHE A 321 21.79 -24.05 -3.21
C PHE A 321 20.78 -24.80 -2.34
N VAL A 322 21.29 -25.67 -1.47
CA VAL A 322 20.51 -26.54 -0.60
C VAL A 322 21.10 -26.48 0.82
N HIS A 323 20.27 -26.43 1.86
CA HIS A 323 20.70 -26.39 3.26
C HIS A 323 21.26 -27.73 3.77
N SER A 324 22.16 -27.72 4.75
CA SER A 324 22.90 -28.90 5.25
C SER A 324 22.05 -30.06 5.80
N GLN A 325 20.77 -29.84 6.08
CA GLN A 325 19.86 -30.84 6.67
C GLN A 325 19.28 -31.85 5.66
N PHE A 326 19.64 -31.79 4.37
CA PHE A 326 19.18 -32.73 3.35
C PHE A 326 19.95 -34.05 3.40
N ASP A 327 19.24 -35.18 3.35
CA ASP A 327 19.83 -36.50 3.09
C ASP A 327 20.26 -36.58 1.61
N PHE A 328 21.55 -36.33 1.36
CA PHE A 328 22.12 -36.13 0.03
C PHE A 328 22.04 -37.35 -0.90
N GLU A 329 22.00 -38.58 -0.36
CA GLU A 329 21.98 -39.82 -1.17
C GLU A 329 20.66 -39.99 -1.94
N TRP A 330 19.53 -39.57 -1.37
CA TRP A 330 18.21 -39.54 -2.02
C TRP A 330 18.05 -38.30 -2.93
N PHE A 331 18.67 -37.19 -2.57
CA PHE A 331 18.37 -35.85 -3.08
C PHE A 331 19.03 -35.55 -4.44
N SER A 332 20.21 -36.12 -4.72
CA SER A 332 20.99 -35.79 -5.93
C SER A 332 20.51 -36.47 -7.21
N GLU A 333 19.99 -37.69 -7.15
CA GLU A 333 19.56 -38.44 -8.35
C GLU A 333 18.31 -37.81 -9.02
N GLY A 334 17.53 -37.03 -8.26
CA GLY A 334 16.30 -36.41 -8.74
C GLY A 334 16.40 -34.92 -9.08
N ILE A 335 17.31 -34.15 -8.51
CA ILE A 335 17.25 -32.67 -8.66
C ILE A 335 17.91 -32.18 -9.95
N ILE A 336 19.14 -32.61 -10.24
CA ILE A 336 19.96 -32.11 -11.36
C ILE A 336 20.24 -33.19 -12.42
N ALA A 337 19.52 -34.31 -12.40
CA ALA A 337 19.70 -35.31 -13.46
C ALA A 337 19.49 -34.64 -14.83
N LEU A 338 20.51 -34.71 -15.69
CA LEU A 338 20.53 -34.13 -17.04
C LEU A 338 20.71 -32.59 -17.11
N THR A 339 21.40 -31.97 -16.14
CA THR A 339 21.91 -30.57 -16.26
C THR A 339 23.43 -30.50 -16.04
N GLN A 340 24.04 -29.34 -16.36
CA GLN A 340 25.48 -29.06 -16.15
C GLN A 340 25.79 -28.40 -14.80
N GLY A 341 24.78 -28.18 -13.96
CA GLY A 341 24.90 -27.50 -12.67
C GLY A 341 25.42 -28.40 -11.55
N GLN A 342 25.90 -27.77 -10.48
CA GLN A 342 26.29 -28.45 -9.24
C GLN A 342 25.26 -28.18 -8.13
N ILE A 343 25.03 -29.18 -7.27
CA ILE A 343 24.38 -28.95 -5.97
C ILE A 343 25.47 -28.44 -5.03
N VAL A 344 25.29 -27.22 -4.52
CA VAL A 344 26.17 -26.66 -3.48
C VAL A 344 25.38 -26.70 -2.19
N GLU A 345 25.88 -27.49 -1.25
CA GLU A 345 25.43 -27.40 0.12
C GLU A 345 25.82 -26.02 0.66
N LEU A 346 24.83 -25.23 1.04
CA LEU A 346 25.03 -24.10 1.93
C LEU A 346 25.44 -24.69 3.26
N LYS A 347 26.76 -24.71 3.51
CA LYS A 347 27.26 -24.95 4.85
C LYS A 347 26.57 -23.93 5.74
N ASP A 348 25.96 -24.42 6.81
CA ASP A 348 25.64 -23.54 7.90
C ASP A 348 26.89 -22.73 8.22
N PRO A 349 26.78 -21.42 8.50
CA PRO A 349 27.91 -20.68 9.02
C PRO A 349 28.48 -21.53 10.16
N VAL A 350 29.71 -22.02 9.96
CA VAL A 350 30.34 -22.93 10.91
C VAL A 350 30.23 -22.26 12.26
N PRO A 351 29.50 -22.86 13.23
CA PRO A 351 29.62 -22.40 14.59
C PRO A 351 31.05 -22.74 14.96
N GLU A 352 31.95 -21.77 14.89
CA GLU A 352 33.21 -21.89 15.57
C GLU A 352 32.85 -22.09 17.04
N ALA A 353 33.03 -23.34 17.48
CA ALA A 353 33.05 -23.72 18.87
C ALA A 353 34.21 -22.97 19.51
N ASP A 354 33.95 -21.75 19.98
CA ASP A 354 34.70 -21.18 21.08
C ASP A 354 33.78 -20.35 21.97
N ASN A 355 33.88 -20.64 23.26
CA ASN A 355 33.11 -20.03 24.32
C ASN A 355 33.38 -18.52 24.36
N LYS A 356 32.37 -17.70 24.01
CA LYS A 356 31.92 -16.46 24.69
C LYS A 356 31.28 -15.47 23.71
N LYS A 357 29.98 -15.24 23.92
CA LYS A 357 29.15 -14.13 23.41
C LYS A 357 28.97 -14.07 21.88
N PRO A 358 27.79 -13.62 21.39
CA PRO A 358 27.53 -13.51 19.95
C PRO A 358 28.64 -12.72 19.22
N ARG A 359 29.02 -13.15 18.02
CA ARG A 359 29.87 -12.35 17.13
C ARG A 359 29.00 -11.22 16.54
N PHE A 360 29.00 -10.10 17.24
CA PHE A 360 28.27 -8.89 16.90
C PHE A 360 28.78 -8.27 15.60
N THR A 361 27.87 -7.74 14.78
CA THR A 361 28.24 -6.81 13.71
C THR A 361 28.43 -5.44 14.37
N PRO A 362 29.65 -4.91 14.51
CA PRO A 362 29.84 -3.62 15.13
C PRO A 362 29.14 -2.54 14.29
N TRP A 363 28.39 -1.66 14.97
CA TRP A 363 27.88 -0.45 14.34
C TRP A 363 29.06 0.36 13.75
N PRO A 364 28.94 0.90 12.53
CA PRO A 364 29.87 1.92 12.10
C PRO A 364 29.72 3.11 13.05
N LYS A 365 30.75 3.39 13.86
CA LYS A 365 30.75 4.53 14.78
C LYS A 365 30.30 5.77 14.00
N ARG A 366 29.19 6.38 14.45
CA ARG A 366 28.71 7.62 13.85
C ARG A 366 29.85 8.64 13.86
N PRO A 367 30.06 9.40 12.77
CA PRO A 367 31.07 10.44 12.77
C PRO A 367 30.79 11.38 13.94
N GLN A 368 31.82 11.67 14.72
CA GLN A 368 31.71 12.77 15.69
C GLN A 368 31.86 14.08 14.93
N MET A 369 30.99 15.03 15.22
CA MET A 369 31.13 16.37 14.68
C MET A 369 32.49 16.97 15.07
N LYS A 370 33.18 17.57 14.10
CA LYS A 370 34.47 18.22 14.35
C LYS A 370 34.26 19.43 15.27
N PRO A 371 35.17 19.70 16.23
CA PRO A 371 35.07 20.89 17.06
C PRO A 371 34.99 22.19 16.23
N LEU A 372 34.24 23.18 16.72
CA LEU A 372 34.25 24.54 16.16
C LEU A 372 35.64 25.16 16.27
N THR A 373 36.09 25.78 15.17
CA THR A 373 37.19 26.76 15.22
C THR A 373 36.77 27.96 16.06
N GLU A 374 37.73 28.76 16.51
CA GLU A 374 37.44 29.94 17.33
C GLU A 374 36.61 30.99 16.55
N GLU A 375 36.82 31.11 15.24
CA GLU A 375 36.04 32.00 14.38
C GLU A 375 34.60 31.53 14.22
N GLU A 376 34.39 30.23 13.96
CA GLU A 376 33.05 29.65 13.89
C GLU A 376 32.31 29.75 15.22
N ARG A 377 33.00 29.48 16.35
CA ARG A 377 32.42 29.61 17.70
C ARG A 377 31.91 31.02 17.95
N LYS A 378 32.70 32.04 17.59
CA LYS A 378 32.28 33.45 17.70
C LYS A 378 31.11 33.77 16.78
N ARG A 379 31.10 33.22 15.56
CA ARG A 379 30.04 33.45 14.56
C ARG A 379 28.71 32.83 14.96
N TYR A 380 28.73 31.59 15.49
CA TYR A 380 27.52 30.80 15.76
C TYR A 380 26.99 30.95 17.18
N THR A 381 27.74 31.60 18.08
CA THR A 381 27.20 31.94 19.40
C THR A 381 26.08 32.96 19.24
N PRO A 382 24.86 32.68 19.75
CA PRO A 382 23.75 33.61 19.66
C PRO A 382 24.08 34.95 20.31
N LYS A 383 23.71 36.05 19.64
CA LYS A 383 23.81 37.39 20.22
C LYS A 383 22.72 37.55 21.29
N LYS A 384 23.05 38.24 22.39
CA LYS A 384 22.03 38.57 23.41
C LYS A 384 20.98 39.48 22.79
N SER A 385 19.74 38.99 22.71
CA SER A 385 18.57 39.71 22.21
C SER A 385 17.44 39.58 23.22
N ASN A 386 16.75 40.68 23.50
CA ASN A 386 15.53 40.68 24.32
C ASN A 386 14.28 40.35 23.50
N LYS A 387 14.41 40.20 22.17
CA LYS A 387 13.32 39.82 21.28
C LYS A 387 13.03 38.32 21.44
N LYS A 388 11.75 37.92 21.32
CA LYS A 388 11.37 36.51 21.23
C LYS A 388 11.81 35.95 19.87
N GLU A 389 12.26 34.70 19.82
CA GLU A 389 12.64 34.07 18.56
C GLU A 389 11.41 33.72 17.73
N ASN A 390 11.48 33.87 16.41
CA ASN A 390 10.57 33.18 15.50
C ASN A 390 10.81 31.67 15.59
N ILE A 391 9.83 30.87 15.19
CA ILE A 391 9.92 29.41 15.23
C ILE A 391 9.62 28.87 13.84
N VAL A 392 10.54 28.08 13.29
CA VAL A 392 10.33 27.27 12.09
C VAL A 392 10.48 25.81 12.48
N PHE A 393 9.38 25.06 12.33
CA PHE A 393 9.35 23.61 12.50
C PHE A 393 9.27 22.97 11.12
N PHE A 394 10.43 22.60 10.58
CA PHE A 394 10.59 21.94 9.28
C PHE A 394 10.44 20.44 9.48
N PHE A 395 9.36 19.87 8.93
CA PHE A 395 8.89 18.55 9.28
C PHE A 395 8.69 17.67 8.04
N SER A 396 9.46 16.60 7.93
CA SER A 396 9.33 15.59 6.86
C SER A 396 8.41 14.44 7.28
N ASP A 397 8.00 13.61 6.32
CA ASP A 397 7.22 12.39 6.56
C ASP A 397 8.02 11.17 6.09
N GLN A 398 8.22 10.19 6.97
CA GLN A 398 8.90 8.92 6.70
C GLN A 398 10.43 9.01 6.48
N GLN A 399 11.10 10.04 7.00
CA GLN A 399 12.56 10.19 6.88
C GLN A 399 13.34 9.47 8.00
N ARG A 400 14.27 8.61 7.59
CA ARG A 400 15.20 7.92 8.50
C ARG A 400 16.30 8.86 8.97
N TRP A 401 16.76 8.65 10.20
CA TRP A 401 17.86 9.41 10.79
C TRP A 401 19.21 9.29 10.04
N ASP A 402 19.43 8.20 9.30
CA ASP A 402 20.69 7.87 8.60
C ASP A 402 20.79 8.47 7.20
N THR A 403 19.84 9.32 6.80
CA THR A 403 19.90 10.07 5.54
C THR A 403 20.72 11.35 5.64
N ILE A 404 21.21 11.73 6.83
CA ILE A 404 21.89 13.00 7.07
C ILE A 404 23.41 12.81 7.24
N GLY A 405 24.21 13.70 6.68
CA GLY A 405 25.67 13.61 6.69
C GLY A 405 26.26 13.69 8.10
N ALA A 406 25.71 14.55 8.94
CA ALA A 406 26.03 14.64 10.38
C ALA A 406 25.83 13.32 11.14
N ASN A 407 25.00 12.39 10.61
CA ASN A 407 24.77 11.07 11.19
C ASN A 407 25.52 9.94 10.48
N GLY A 408 26.34 10.24 9.47
CA GLY A 408 27.18 9.26 8.78
C GLY A 408 26.80 8.95 7.34
N GLN A 409 25.81 9.63 6.76
CA GLN A 409 25.54 9.54 5.34
C GLN A 409 26.75 10.03 4.54
N LYS A 410 27.21 9.23 3.57
CA LYS A 410 28.43 9.53 2.79
C LYS A 410 28.15 10.24 1.48
N LEU A 411 26.94 10.05 0.94
CA LEU A 411 26.50 10.80 -0.22
C LEU A 411 26.15 12.23 0.20
N ASP A 412 26.32 13.18 -0.72
CA ASP A 412 25.96 14.58 -0.54
C ASP A 412 24.44 14.78 -0.61
N ILE A 413 23.75 14.27 0.41
CA ILE A 413 22.29 14.30 0.55
C ILE A 413 21.85 15.56 1.28
N SER A 414 22.53 15.94 2.36
CA SER A 414 22.01 16.93 3.31
C SER A 414 22.98 18.07 3.69
N PRO A 415 23.68 18.73 2.74
CA PRO A 415 24.66 19.75 3.07
C PRO A 415 24.12 20.94 3.88
N TYR A 416 22.86 21.36 3.68
CA TYR A 416 22.29 22.48 4.44
C TYR A 416 21.92 22.08 5.88
N LEU A 417 21.42 20.87 6.07
CA LEU A 417 21.13 20.30 7.38
C LEU A 417 22.41 20.00 8.16
N ASP A 418 23.47 19.57 7.48
CA ASP A 418 24.81 19.41 8.06
C ASP A 418 25.36 20.76 8.53
N GLN A 419 25.15 21.82 7.74
CA GLN A 419 25.50 23.18 8.14
C GLN A 419 24.63 23.67 9.31
N LEU A 420 23.32 23.36 9.33
CA LEU A 420 22.45 23.68 10.46
C LEU A 420 22.90 22.98 11.74
N ALA A 421 23.31 21.71 11.64
CA ALA A 421 23.88 20.95 12.74
C ALA A 421 25.22 21.53 13.22
N ARG A 422 26.04 22.02 12.28
CA ARG A 422 27.31 22.70 12.56
C ARG A 422 27.15 24.01 13.34
N GLU A 423 26.05 24.72 13.12
CA GLU A 423 25.69 25.93 13.86
C GLU A 423 24.98 25.63 15.19
N GLY A 424 24.12 24.61 15.16
CA GLY A 424 23.21 24.22 16.22
C GLY A 424 23.66 23.01 17.03
N VAL A 425 22.70 22.12 17.29
CA VAL A 425 22.89 20.83 17.99
C VAL A 425 22.23 19.71 17.18
N ASN A 426 22.97 18.63 16.96
CA ASN A 426 22.45 17.40 16.37
C ASN A 426 22.09 16.39 17.47
N PHE A 427 20.81 16.04 17.60
CA PHE A 427 20.37 15.04 18.57
C PHE A 427 20.35 13.67 17.90
N ARG A 428 21.39 12.88 18.19
CA ARG A 428 21.62 11.60 17.51
C ARG A 428 20.58 10.55 17.86
N ASN A 429 19.89 10.69 18.98
CA ASN A 429 18.97 9.71 19.53
C ASN A 429 17.55 10.29 19.65
N CYS A 430 16.95 10.68 18.51
CA CYS A 430 15.56 11.12 18.43
C CYS A 430 14.65 10.02 17.87
N PHE A 431 13.52 9.78 18.54
CA PHE A 431 12.61 8.71 18.17
C PHE A 431 11.15 9.16 18.09
N THR A 432 10.38 8.51 17.23
CA THR A 432 8.93 8.65 17.20
C THR A 432 8.27 7.86 18.32
N ASN A 433 7.24 8.44 18.94
CA ASN A 433 6.41 7.76 19.94
C ASN A 433 5.26 6.96 19.30
N GLN A 434 5.10 7.07 17.98
CA GLN A 434 4.08 6.39 17.18
C GLN A 434 4.58 6.26 15.73
N PRO A 435 4.97 5.08 15.24
CA PRO A 435 5.57 4.95 13.91
C PRO A 435 4.50 4.90 12.79
N VAL A 436 3.54 5.83 12.86
CA VAL A 436 2.39 5.99 11.96
C VAL A 436 2.04 7.48 11.86
N CYS A 437 1.83 8.00 10.64
CA CYS A 437 1.67 9.44 10.35
C CYS A 437 0.64 10.16 11.25
N GLY A 438 -0.65 9.81 11.15
CA GLY A 438 -1.73 10.50 11.88
C GLY A 438 -1.50 10.48 13.39
N PRO A 439 -1.26 9.31 14.00
CA PRO A 439 -1.02 9.20 15.44
C PRO A 439 0.12 10.07 15.98
N VAL A 440 1.30 10.07 15.36
CA VAL A 440 2.40 10.95 15.85
C VAL A 440 2.14 12.42 15.57
N ARG A 441 1.44 12.76 14.49
CA ARG A 441 0.98 14.14 14.26
C ARG A 441 0.05 14.59 15.37
N ALA A 442 -0.86 13.73 15.84
CA ALA A 442 -1.70 14.01 17.00
C ALA A 442 -0.85 14.17 18.28
N VAL A 443 0.19 13.34 18.47
CA VAL A 443 1.14 13.49 19.59
C VAL A 443 1.77 14.89 19.59
N ILE A 444 2.22 15.37 18.44
CA ILE A 444 2.85 16.69 18.30
C ILE A 444 1.82 17.82 18.46
N GLN A 445 0.59 17.67 17.97
CA GLN A 445 -0.40 18.75 18.12
C GLN A 445 -1.00 18.85 19.53
N THR A 446 -0.84 17.81 20.36
CA THR A 446 -1.50 17.74 21.68
C THR A 446 -0.56 17.59 22.87
N GLY A 447 0.71 17.20 22.67
CA GLY A 447 1.61 16.86 23.78
C GLY A 447 1.20 15.60 24.55
N LEU A 448 0.29 14.79 24.01
CA LEU A 448 -0.26 13.57 24.62
C LEU A 448 0.03 12.35 23.75
N TYR A 449 0.12 11.16 24.34
CA TYR A 449 0.26 9.93 23.58
C TYR A 449 -1.03 9.62 22.78
N ALA A 450 -0.89 8.95 21.65
CA ALA A 450 -1.98 8.73 20.70
C ALA A 450 -3.21 8.00 21.26
N THR A 451 -3.01 7.07 22.21
CA THR A 451 -4.14 6.42 22.89
C THR A 451 -4.92 7.37 23.80
N ALA A 452 -4.27 8.41 24.35
CA ALA A 452 -4.93 9.41 25.19
C ALA A 452 -5.80 10.38 24.37
N THR A 453 -5.47 10.60 23.10
CA THR A 453 -6.26 11.41 22.16
C THR A 453 -7.30 10.59 21.40
N GLY A 454 -7.16 9.26 21.37
CA GLY A 454 -7.96 8.36 20.54
C GLY A 454 -7.50 8.29 19.08
N CYS A 455 -6.52 9.10 18.68
CA CYS A 455 -5.91 9.07 17.34
C CYS A 455 -4.78 8.02 17.30
N PHE A 456 -5.11 6.74 17.46
CA PHE A 456 -4.13 5.65 17.52
C PHE A 456 -3.86 4.94 16.19
N LYS A 457 -4.53 5.35 15.10
CA LYS A 457 -4.31 4.90 13.73
C LYS A 457 -4.53 6.04 12.74
N ASN A 458 -4.09 5.88 11.50
CA ASN A 458 -4.52 6.71 10.38
C ASN A 458 -6.04 6.59 10.19
N ALA A 459 -6.65 7.66 9.69
CA ALA A 459 -8.10 7.82 9.60
C ALA A 459 -8.83 7.64 10.96
N ALA A 460 -8.15 8.00 12.05
CA ALA A 460 -8.77 8.35 13.33
C ALA A 460 -8.50 9.85 13.56
N PRO A 461 -9.51 10.72 13.47
CA PRO A 461 -9.31 12.16 13.48
C PRO A 461 -8.99 12.66 14.88
N LEU A 462 -8.35 13.82 14.96
CA LEU A 462 -8.16 14.52 16.23
C LEU A 462 -9.53 14.97 16.78
N PRO A 463 -9.84 14.77 18.08
CA PRO A 463 -11.09 15.22 18.66
C PRO A 463 -11.29 16.73 18.52
N ASP A 464 -12.50 17.15 18.14
CA ASP A 464 -12.84 18.57 17.89
C ASP A 464 -12.79 19.45 19.16
N ASN A 465 -12.91 18.83 20.32
CA ASN A 465 -12.92 19.47 21.64
C ASN A 465 -11.62 19.24 22.43
N GLN A 466 -10.55 18.78 21.77
CA GLN A 466 -9.26 18.54 22.42
C GLN A 466 -8.72 19.87 23.00
N PRO A 467 -8.54 19.98 24.33
CA PRO A 467 -7.98 21.18 24.93
C PRO A 467 -6.47 21.28 24.72
N ASN A 468 -5.96 22.50 24.88
CA ASN A 468 -4.52 22.81 24.96
C ASN A 468 -3.75 22.28 23.74
N LEU A 469 -4.28 22.56 22.56
CA LEU A 469 -3.63 22.30 21.28
C LEU A 469 -2.41 23.21 21.10
N LEU A 470 -1.37 22.69 20.44
CA LEU A 470 -0.10 23.40 20.23
C LEU A 470 -0.30 24.80 19.64
N ALA A 471 -1.16 24.94 18.62
CA ALA A 471 -1.45 26.23 18.00
C ALA A 471 -2.07 27.23 18.98
N ASP A 472 -2.98 26.79 19.85
CA ASP A 472 -3.63 27.64 20.83
C ASP A 472 -2.65 28.07 21.93
N GLU A 473 -1.77 27.18 22.38
CA GLU A 473 -0.71 27.51 23.34
C GLU A 473 0.32 28.50 22.76
N LEU A 474 0.68 28.36 21.48
CA LEU A 474 1.54 29.33 20.78
C LEU A 474 0.87 30.71 20.66
N LYS A 475 -0.44 30.75 20.32
CA LYS A 475 -1.22 32.00 20.30
C LYS A 475 -1.27 32.66 21.69
N LYS A 476 -1.44 31.89 22.77
CA LYS A 476 -1.37 32.40 24.16
C LYS A 476 0.00 33.02 24.48
N CYS A 477 1.08 32.49 23.88
CA CYS A 477 2.42 33.05 23.99
C CYS A 477 2.64 34.31 23.13
N GLY A 478 1.65 34.73 22.36
CA GLY A 478 1.67 35.93 21.53
C GLY A 478 2.27 35.74 20.14
N TYR A 479 2.24 34.52 19.60
CA TYR A 479 2.75 34.22 18.26
C TYR A 479 1.67 34.36 17.18
N ASN A 480 2.09 34.81 16.00
CA ASN A 480 1.35 34.55 14.76
C ASN A 480 1.63 33.10 14.34
N ILE A 481 0.63 32.40 13.80
CA ILE A 481 0.75 30.97 13.49
C ILE A 481 0.52 30.70 11.99
N ALA A 482 1.34 29.82 11.43
CA ALA A 482 1.24 29.39 10.05
C ALA A 482 1.41 27.87 9.94
N TYR A 483 0.50 27.21 9.21
CA TYR A 483 0.58 25.78 8.91
C TYR A 483 0.54 25.55 7.40
N ILE A 484 1.54 24.84 6.89
CA ILE A 484 1.71 24.60 5.46
C ILE A 484 2.04 23.12 5.21
N GLY A 485 1.28 22.46 4.33
CA GLY A 485 1.55 21.10 3.90
C GLY A 485 0.54 20.05 4.39
N LYS A 486 1.02 18.87 4.81
CA LYS A 486 0.18 17.71 5.21
C LYS A 486 -0.37 17.87 6.63
N TRP A 487 -1.68 17.69 6.82
CA TRP A 487 -2.33 17.75 8.14
C TRP A 487 -2.56 16.37 8.76
N HIS A 488 -3.29 15.49 8.08
CA HIS A 488 -3.53 14.08 8.39
C HIS A 488 -4.24 13.82 9.73
N LEU A 489 -5.16 14.70 10.12
CA LEU A 489 -5.85 14.67 11.41
C LEU A 489 -7.35 15.00 11.32
N ALA A 490 -7.89 15.18 10.12
CA ALA A 490 -9.31 15.54 9.93
C ALA A 490 -10.18 14.40 9.41
N SER A 491 -9.65 13.51 8.57
CA SER A 491 -10.46 12.45 7.94
C SER A 491 -10.59 11.19 8.78
N ASP A 492 -11.69 10.47 8.59
CA ASP A 492 -11.99 9.15 9.14
C ASP A 492 -12.53 8.20 8.04
N GLN A 493 -12.73 6.93 8.37
CA GLN A 493 -13.19 5.91 7.39
C GLN A 493 -14.70 5.90 7.16
N ASP A 494 -15.49 6.66 7.93
CA ASP A 494 -16.93 6.45 8.06
C ASP A 494 -17.77 7.70 7.70
N GLN A 495 -17.42 8.86 8.25
CA GLN A 495 -18.24 10.09 8.27
C GLN A 495 -17.48 11.34 7.81
N GLN A 496 -16.18 11.45 8.08
CA GLN A 496 -15.37 12.64 7.81
C GLN A 496 -14.41 12.36 6.65
N HIS A 497 -14.78 12.78 5.44
CA HIS A 497 -13.96 12.55 4.24
C HIS A 497 -13.38 13.87 3.72
N TYR A 498 -12.24 14.29 4.28
CA TYR A 498 -11.54 15.53 3.91
C TYR A 498 -10.25 15.27 3.12
N GLU A 499 -10.06 14.07 2.60
CA GLU A 499 -8.83 13.64 1.94
C GLU A 499 -8.54 14.45 0.66
N SER A 500 -9.59 14.89 -0.04
CA SER A 500 -9.49 15.65 -1.30
C SER A 500 -10.25 16.98 -1.33
N ILE A 501 -10.80 17.41 -0.18
CA ILE A 501 -11.56 18.65 -0.02
C ILE A 501 -10.99 19.48 1.14
N PRO A 502 -11.31 20.79 1.26
CA PRO A 502 -10.74 21.64 2.30
C PRO A 502 -11.05 21.12 3.72
N VAL A 503 -10.06 21.15 4.60
CA VAL A 503 -10.24 20.87 6.04
C VAL A 503 -11.05 22.00 6.68
N PRO A 504 -12.24 21.73 7.26
CA PRO A 504 -13.02 22.75 7.95
C PRO A 504 -12.24 23.38 9.12
N LEU A 505 -12.44 24.67 9.37
CA LEU A 505 -11.72 25.43 10.39
C LEU A 505 -11.67 24.73 11.77
N LYS A 506 -12.79 24.14 12.20
CA LYS A 506 -12.89 23.42 13.49
C LYS A 506 -11.99 22.17 13.58
N TYR A 507 -11.54 21.62 12.46
CA TYR A 507 -10.66 20.44 12.40
C TYR A 507 -9.19 20.79 12.10
N ARG A 508 -8.83 22.08 12.07
CA ARG A 508 -7.45 22.55 11.85
C ARG A 508 -6.61 22.63 13.12
N GLY A 509 -7.08 22.09 14.25
CA GLY A 509 -6.30 22.04 15.49
C GLY A 509 -5.83 23.40 16.02
N GLY A 510 -6.63 24.46 15.82
CA GLY A 510 -6.31 25.83 16.23
C GLY A 510 -5.46 26.63 15.24
N TRP A 511 -5.01 26.04 14.12
CA TRP A 511 -4.30 26.73 13.03
C TRP A 511 -5.28 27.55 12.17
N ASP A 512 -5.68 28.72 12.69
CA ASP A 512 -6.77 29.56 12.18
C ASP A 512 -6.31 30.88 11.53
N GLN A 513 -5.01 31.07 11.34
CA GLN A 513 -4.42 32.27 10.71
C GLN A 513 -3.93 31.96 9.29
N TYR A 514 -2.62 31.72 9.09
CA TYR A 514 -2.10 31.37 7.76
C TYR A 514 -2.15 29.85 7.55
N TRP A 515 -2.99 29.41 6.60
CA TRP A 515 -3.21 27.99 6.32
C TRP A 515 -3.07 27.73 4.82
N VAL A 516 -2.17 26.82 4.44
CA VAL A 516 -2.08 26.25 3.08
C VAL A 516 -1.80 24.76 3.20
N ALA A 517 -2.84 23.95 3.36
CA ALA A 517 -2.69 22.54 3.69
C ALA A 517 -3.78 21.65 3.10
N ALA A 518 -3.47 20.35 3.07
CA ALA A 518 -4.39 19.27 2.72
C ALA A 518 -4.36 18.22 3.84
N ASP A 519 -5.47 17.53 4.08
CA ASP A 519 -5.49 16.49 5.10
C ASP A 519 -4.59 15.32 4.71
N VAL A 520 -4.86 14.73 3.55
CA VAL A 520 -4.10 13.60 3.00
C VAL A 520 -3.45 14.08 1.71
N LEU A 521 -2.27 14.71 1.83
CA LEU A 521 -1.64 15.43 0.71
C LEU A 521 -1.33 14.52 -0.49
N GLU A 522 -1.10 13.24 -0.26
CA GLU A 522 -0.95 12.21 -1.30
C GLU A 522 -2.23 11.97 -2.14
N PHE A 523 -3.40 12.44 -1.70
CA PHE A 523 -4.67 12.33 -2.45
C PHE A 523 -4.97 13.59 -3.29
N THR A 524 -4.27 14.69 -3.02
CA THR A 524 -4.39 15.94 -3.78
C THR A 524 -3.16 16.26 -4.62
N SER A 525 -2.13 15.41 -4.56
CA SER A 525 -0.87 15.61 -5.28
C SER A 525 -0.08 14.32 -5.44
N HIS A 526 0.77 14.30 -6.46
CA HIS A 526 1.86 13.33 -6.64
C HIS A 526 3.20 14.07 -6.46
N GLY A 527 4.33 13.43 -6.78
CA GLY A 527 5.65 14.05 -6.72
C GLY A 527 5.74 15.31 -7.59
N TYR A 528 4.99 15.37 -8.69
CA TYR A 528 4.86 16.55 -9.53
C TYR A 528 3.40 16.96 -9.71
N GLY A 529 3.12 18.22 -9.36
CA GLY A 529 1.80 18.80 -9.48
C GLY A 529 0.78 18.34 -8.45
N GLY A 530 -0.24 19.16 -8.26
CA GLY A 530 -1.29 18.93 -7.29
C GLY A 530 -1.84 20.23 -6.74
N TYR A 531 -2.50 20.15 -5.58
CA TYR A 531 -3.04 21.31 -4.91
C TYR A 531 -3.12 21.14 -3.39
N LEU A 532 -3.11 22.27 -2.68
CA LEU A 532 -3.50 22.39 -1.27
C LEU A 532 -4.68 23.37 -1.16
N PHE A 533 -5.23 23.53 0.05
CA PHE A 533 -6.30 24.48 0.31
C PHE A 533 -5.82 25.61 1.20
N ASP A 534 -6.15 26.85 0.84
CA ASP A 534 -5.84 28.01 1.66
C ASP A 534 -6.85 28.21 2.80
N GLN A 535 -6.61 29.23 3.63
CA GLN A 535 -7.45 29.58 4.77
C GLN A 535 -8.91 29.86 4.40
N ASP A 536 -9.14 30.37 3.19
CA ASP A 536 -10.45 30.70 2.61
C ASP A 536 -11.08 29.52 1.85
N ASN A 537 -10.46 28.33 1.95
CA ASN A 537 -10.84 27.08 1.27
C ASN A 537 -10.67 27.10 -0.26
N ASN A 538 -9.92 28.06 -0.81
CA ASN A 538 -9.59 28.05 -2.24
C ASN A 538 -8.46 27.06 -2.52
N LYS A 539 -8.50 26.45 -3.71
CA LYS A 539 -7.40 25.59 -4.18
C LYS A 539 -6.19 26.44 -4.55
N ARG A 540 -5.03 26.06 -4.03
CA ARG A 540 -3.70 26.57 -4.40
C ARG A 540 -3.01 25.49 -5.23
N GLU A 541 -3.18 25.55 -6.55
CA GLU A 541 -2.59 24.59 -7.48
C GLU A 541 -1.10 24.85 -7.71
N PHE A 542 -0.36 23.77 -7.98
CA PHE A 542 1.04 23.82 -8.40
C PHE A 542 1.33 22.74 -9.45
N THR A 543 2.41 22.92 -10.21
CA THR A 543 2.82 22.00 -11.30
C THR A 543 4.25 21.47 -11.16
N GLY A 544 5.06 22.10 -10.31
CA GLY A 544 6.45 21.70 -10.07
C GLY A 544 6.56 20.51 -9.13
N TYR A 545 7.81 20.18 -8.76
CA TYR A 545 8.08 19.17 -7.75
C TYR A 545 7.48 19.59 -6.40
N ARG A 546 6.74 18.69 -5.76
CA ARG A 546 5.89 19.02 -4.61
C ARG A 546 6.66 19.67 -3.46
N VAL A 547 7.85 19.19 -3.12
CA VAL A 547 8.69 19.80 -2.07
C VAL A 547 9.00 21.27 -2.37
N ASP A 548 9.37 21.57 -3.62
CA ASP A 548 9.71 22.93 -4.04
C ASP A 548 8.49 23.85 -3.92
N CYS A 549 7.33 23.39 -4.36
CA CYS A 549 6.08 24.17 -4.36
C CYS A 549 5.48 24.36 -2.96
N VAL A 550 5.54 23.34 -2.10
CA VAL A 550 5.11 23.47 -0.70
C VAL A 550 6.03 24.45 0.04
N THR A 551 7.33 24.43 -0.25
CA THR A 551 8.29 25.40 0.28
C THR A 551 8.01 26.80 -0.26
N ASP A 552 7.61 26.97 -1.52
CA ASP A 552 7.25 28.29 -2.08
C ASP A 552 6.16 28.99 -1.28
N PHE A 553 5.16 28.27 -0.78
CA PHE A 553 4.13 28.84 0.09
C PHE A 553 4.70 29.28 1.46
N ALA A 554 5.69 28.58 2.00
CA ALA A 554 6.40 29.00 3.20
C ALA A 554 7.25 30.26 2.96
N LEU A 555 7.94 30.33 1.82
CA LEU A 555 8.70 31.51 1.43
C LEU A 555 7.78 32.71 1.18
N GLU A 556 6.59 32.51 0.60
CA GLU A 556 5.55 33.53 0.48
C GLU A 556 5.16 34.10 1.85
N TYR A 557 4.92 33.24 2.84
CA TYR A 557 4.63 33.67 4.21
C TYR A 557 5.77 34.51 4.80
N ILE A 558 7.01 34.02 4.74
CA ILE A 558 8.19 34.72 5.27
C ILE A 558 8.38 36.06 4.57
N ARG A 559 8.27 36.13 3.23
CA ARG A 559 8.39 37.37 2.44
C ARG A 559 7.39 38.44 2.84
N ASN A 560 6.17 38.04 3.18
CA ASN A 560 5.12 38.96 3.57
C ASN A 560 5.10 39.27 5.08
N TYR A 561 5.85 38.52 5.89
CA TYR A 561 5.99 38.80 7.31
C TYR A 561 6.72 40.13 7.56
N ASP A 562 6.14 40.96 8.43
CA ASP A 562 6.73 42.20 8.93
C ASP A 562 7.35 41.97 10.31
N ASP A 563 8.67 42.14 10.41
CA ASP A 563 9.45 41.87 11.62
C ASP A 563 9.19 42.87 12.77
N SER A 564 8.41 43.93 12.51
CA SER A 564 7.85 44.82 13.54
C SER A 564 6.61 44.24 14.23
N GLU A 565 6.02 43.18 13.67
CA GLU A 565 4.87 42.48 14.26
C GLU A 565 5.29 41.49 15.37
N LYS A 566 4.30 40.71 15.84
CA LYS A 566 4.50 39.57 16.73
C LYS A 566 5.44 38.54 16.09
N PRO A 567 6.24 37.78 16.88
CA PRO A 567 7.00 36.65 16.34
C PRO A 567 6.06 35.62 15.72
N PHE A 568 6.54 34.85 14.74
CA PHE A 568 5.74 33.80 14.10
C PHE A 568 6.20 32.40 14.49
N ALA A 569 5.27 31.45 14.40
CA ALA A 569 5.53 30.01 14.44
C ALA A 569 5.01 29.39 13.14
N LEU A 570 5.94 28.91 12.32
CA LEU A 570 5.69 28.27 11.03
C LEU A 570 5.89 26.76 11.15
N PHE A 571 4.82 26.00 10.96
CA PHE A 571 4.85 24.55 10.85
C PHE A 571 4.84 24.17 9.36
N LEU A 572 6.00 23.79 8.83
CA LEU A 572 6.18 23.40 7.44
C LEU A 572 6.24 21.87 7.36
N SER A 573 5.09 21.26 7.06
CA SER A 573 4.90 19.81 7.07
C SER A 573 4.93 19.24 5.65
N HIS A 574 6.11 18.83 5.20
CA HIS A 574 6.27 18.08 3.96
C HIS A 574 5.70 16.65 4.08
N ILE A 575 5.49 16.05 2.90
CA ILE A 575 5.14 14.63 2.76
C ILE A 575 6.34 13.80 2.30
N GLU A 576 7.30 14.38 1.60
CA GLU A 576 8.52 13.66 1.28
C GLU A 576 9.32 13.31 2.56
N PRO A 577 10.11 12.21 2.54
CA PRO A 577 10.28 11.24 1.47
C PRO A 577 9.22 10.12 1.40
N HIS A 578 8.02 10.27 1.96
CA HIS A 578 6.96 9.26 1.90
C HIS A 578 6.71 8.73 0.47
N HIS A 579 6.46 7.43 0.36
CA HIS A 579 6.09 6.78 -0.89
C HIS A 579 4.73 7.26 -1.44
N GLN A 580 4.53 7.20 -2.74
CA GLN A 580 3.25 7.50 -3.36
C GLN A 580 2.36 6.24 -3.35
N ASN A 581 1.28 6.28 -2.56
CA ASN A 581 0.49 5.10 -2.20
C ASN A 581 -0.14 4.38 -3.40
N ASP A 582 -0.68 5.13 -4.36
CA ASP A 582 -1.35 4.61 -5.56
C ASP A 582 -0.38 4.15 -6.65
N HIS A 583 0.86 4.65 -6.62
CA HIS A 583 1.92 4.26 -7.55
C HIS A 583 2.88 3.19 -6.99
N PHE A 584 2.83 2.94 -5.68
CA PHE A 584 3.70 2.01 -4.95
C PHE A 584 5.19 2.31 -5.15
N SER A 585 5.55 3.59 -5.24
CA SER A 585 6.90 4.05 -5.58
C SER A 585 7.34 5.24 -4.74
N TYR A 586 8.64 5.41 -4.59
CA TYR A 586 9.21 6.67 -4.13
C TYR A 586 9.42 7.59 -5.34
N GLU A 587 8.95 8.83 -5.25
CA GLU A 587 8.97 9.79 -6.36
C GLU A 587 10.01 10.87 -6.10
N GLY A 588 11.29 10.48 -6.23
CA GLY A 588 12.41 11.41 -6.19
C GLY A 588 12.39 12.37 -7.40
N PRO A 589 13.03 13.56 -7.31
CA PRO A 589 13.18 14.43 -8.46
C PRO A 589 13.82 13.71 -9.66
N GLU A 590 13.50 14.13 -10.87
CA GLU A 590 14.10 13.58 -12.09
C GLU A 590 15.63 13.52 -12.01
N GLY A 591 16.21 12.35 -12.29
CA GLY A 591 17.65 12.07 -12.19
C GLY A 591 18.14 11.60 -10.81
N SER A 592 17.27 11.47 -9.81
CA SER A 592 17.64 10.99 -8.47
C SER A 592 18.21 9.57 -8.50
N LYS A 593 17.61 8.66 -9.29
CA LYS A 593 18.12 7.29 -9.45
C LYS A 593 19.58 7.26 -9.86
N GLU A 594 19.95 8.02 -10.89
CA GLU A 594 21.31 8.09 -11.37
C GLU A 594 22.25 8.79 -10.38
N LYS A 595 21.80 9.89 -9.77
CA LYS A 595 22.60 10.70 -8.84
C LYS A 595 22.96 9.92 -7.57
N PHE A 596 22.03 9.10 -7.07
CA PHE A 596 22.16 8.40 -5.79
C PHE A 596 22.22 6.88 -5.93
N ARG A 597 22.53 6.36 -7.12
CA ARG A 597 22.68 4.90 -7.37
C ARG A 597 23.77 4.24 -6.53
N ASP A 598 24.82 4.99 -6.18
CA ASP A 598 26.02 4.50 -5.50
C ASP A 598 25.89 4.61 -3.97
N PHE A 599 24.67 4.39 -3.45
CA PHE A 599 24.39 4.41 -2.02
C PHE A 599 24.95 3.17 -1.31
N GLU A 600 25.27 3.33 -0.02
CA GLU A 600 25.67 2.21 0.82
C GLU A 600 24.45 1.57 1.48
N GLN A 601 24.42 0.24 1.54
CA GLN A 601 23.37 -0.51 2.23
C GLN A 601 23.32 -0.10 3.72
N PRO A 602 22.16 0.38 4.22
CA PRO A 602 21.98 0.59 5.65
C PRO A 602 22.12 -0.72 6.44
N ALA A 603 22.73 -0.67 7.62
CA ALA A 603 23.16 -1.87 8.36
C ALA A 603 21.98 -2.74 8.87
N ASP A 604 20.85 -2.10 9.17
CA ASP A 604 19.58 -2.70 9.57
C ASP A 604 18.88 -3.39 8.38
N LEU A 605 19.05 -2.87 7.17
CA LEU A 605 18.40 -3.41 5.98
C LEU A 605 19.18 -4.63 5.48
N THR A 606 18.46 -5.73 5.27
CA THR A 606 19.05 -6.97 4.76
C THR A 606 18.82 -7.07 3.25
N LYS A 607 19.85 -7.44 2.50
CA LYS A 607 19.78 -7.60 1.05
C LYS A 607 18.72 -8.64 0.67
N GLY A 608 17.87 -8.30 -0.31
CA GLY A 608 16.73 -9.13 -0.71
C GLY A 608 15.54 -9.10 0.23
N LYS A 609 15.58 -8.36 1.35
CA LYS A 609 14.45 -8.19 2.28
C LYS A 609 13.86 -6.79 2.15
N GLY A 610 12.60 -6.71 1.75
CA GLY A 610 11.94 -5.44 1.45
C GLY A 610 12.26 -4.90 0.06
N ASP A 611 11.96 -3.63 -0.20
CA ASP A 611 12.09 -2.99 -1.52
C ASP A 611 13.10 -1.81 -1.56
N TRP A 612 13.91 -1.67 -0.52
CA TRP A 612 14.90 -0.59 -0.39
C TRP A 612 15.94 -0.57 -1.52
N GLU A 613 16.40 -1.73 -2.02
CA GLU A 613 17.38 -1.78 -3.12
C GLU A 613 16.85 -1.06 -4.38
N THR A 614 15.55 -1.11 -4.60
CA THR A 614 14.89 -0.46 -5.75
C THR A 614 14.70 1.03 -5.51
N TRP A 615 14.30 1.40 -4.29
CA TRP A 615 13.77 2.73 -4.01
C TRP A 615 14.70 3.67 -3.25
N MET A 616 15.78 3.18 -2.65
CA MET A 616 16.72 4.00 -1.90
C MET A 616 17.24 5.20 -2.70
N PRO A 617 17.60 5.09 -4.01
CA PRO A 617 18.06 6.26 -4.77
C PRO A 617 17.01 7.38 -4.87
N ASP A 618 15.74 7.06 -5.12
CA ASP A 618 14.67 8.06 -5.18
C ASP A 618 14.32 8.59 -3.80
N TYR A 619 14.34 7.73 -2.78
CA TYR A 619 14.16 8.11 -1.38
C TYR A 619 15.22 9.13 -0.93
N LEU A 620 16.50 8.88 -1.26
CA LEU A 620 17.60 9.83 -1.03
C LEU A 620 17.45 11.08 -1.90
N GLY A 621 16.87 10.97 -3.09
CA GLY A 621 16.46 12.09 -3.94
C GLY A 621 15.44 13.01 -3.27
N CYS A 622 14.40 12.44 -2.68
CA CYS A 622 13.43 13.17 -1.88
C CYS A 622 14.10 13.87 -0.68
N CYS A 623 14.97 13.16 0.05
CA CYS A 623 15.72 13.73 1.17
C CYS A 623 16.62 14.91 0.74
N ASN A 624 17.29 14.79 -0.40
CA ASN A 624 18.11 15.86 -0.97
C ASN A 624 17.27 17.06 -1.41
N ALA A 625 16.06 16.83 -1.92
CA ALA A 625 15.13 17.91 -2.24
C ALA A 625 14.66 18.66 -0.97
N LEU A 626 14.36 17.93 0.12
CA LEU A 626 14.02 18.54 1.41
C LEU A 626 15.17 19.41 1.93
N ASP A 627 16.40 18.90 1.90
CA ASP A 627 17.58 19.65 2.34
C ASP A 627 17.82 20.92 1.51
N LYS A 628 17.70 20.82 0.18
CA LYS A 628 17.78 21.99 -0.71
C LYS A 628 16.73 23.04 -0.34
N ASN A 629 15.52 22.61 0.03
CA ASN A 629 14.43 23.51 0.41
C ASN A 629 14.59 24.10 1.81
N LEU A 630 15.18 23.36 2.75
CA LEU A 630 15.69 23.93 4.01
C LEU A 630 16.70 25.05 3.72
N GLY A 631 17.63 24.83 2.78
CA GLY A 631 18.57 25.86 2.34
C GLY A 631 17.89 27.12 1.79
N ARG A 632 16.87 26.96 0.93
CA ARG A 632 16.07 28.08 0.40
C ARG A 632 15.38 28.88 1.52
N LEU A 633 14.81 28.19 2.50
CA LEU A 633 14.18 28.82 3.67
C LEU A 633 15.20 29.56 4.53
N ILE A 634 16.37 28.97 4.77
CA ILE A 634 17.47 29.61 5.52
C ILE A 634 17.94 30.90 4.82
N GLU A 635 18.13 30.86 3.50
CA GLU A 635 18.55 32.04 2.74
C GLU A 635 17.50 33.15 2.80
N GLU A 636 16.21 32.82 2.69
CA GLU A 636 15.12 33.80 2.85
C GLU A 636 15.13 34.47 4.24
N LEU A 637 15.35 33.69 5.31
CA LEU A 637 15.48 34.22 6.67
C LEU A 637 16.72 35.14 6.81
N LYS A 638 17.83 34.81 6.12
CA LYS A 638 19.05 35.65 6.11
C LYS A 638 18.85 36.93 5.33
N GLU A 639 18.21 36.88 4.17
CA GLU A 639 17.86 38.06 3.36
C GLU A 639 16.95 39.03 4.14
N LYS A 640 16.03 38.48 4.94
CA LYS A 640 15.21 39.25 5.88
C LYS A 640 15.94 39.74 7.12
N GLY A 641 17.14 39.25 7.39
CA GLY A 641 17.90 39.60 8.59
C GLY A 641 17.36 39.02 9.89
N ILE A 642 16.48 38.01 9.83
CA ILE A 642 15.82 37.40 11.01
C ILE A 642 16.35 35.99 11.33
N TYR A 643 17.30 35.47 10.54
CA TYR A 643 17.89 34.15 10.74
C TYR A 643 18.48 33.94 12.15
N ASP A 644 19.15 34.96 12.71
CA ASP A 644 19.74 34.89 14.06
C ASP A 644 18.70 34.94 15.18
N ASP A 645 17.51 35.48 14.91
CA ASP A 645 16.37 35.56 15.83
C ASP A 645 15.31 34.48 15.51
N THR A 646 15.69 33.36 14.88
CA THR A 646 14.79 32.26 14.53
C THR A 646 15.32 30.93 15.06
N LEU A 647 14.49 30.23 15.84
CA LEU A 647 14.65 28.81 16.16
C LEU A 647 14.21 28.00 14.95
N ILE A 648 15.12 27.19 14.40
CA ILE A 648 14.84 26.23 13.33
C ILE A 648 15.02 24.84 13.91
N ILE A 649 13.97 24.02 13.82
CA ILE A 649 14.01 22.59 14.11
C ILE A 649 13.71 21.83 12.83
N TYR A 650 14.58 20.90 12.46
CA TYR A 650 14.36 19.93 11.38
C TYR A 650 14.16 18.54 11.98
N THR A 651 13.05 17.88 11.66
CA THR A 651 12.77 16.51 12.11
C THR A 651 11.76 15.80 11.21
N SER A 652 11.40 14.55 11.55
CA SER A 652 10.44 13.71 10.83
C SER A 652 9.38 13.14 11.76
N ASP A 653 8.25 12.70 11.22
CA ASP A 653 7.21 12.00 11.97
C ASP A 653 7.65 10.59 12.44
N HIS A 654 8.20 9.79 11.54
CA HIS A 654 8.73 8.44 11.75
C HIS A 654 9.75 8.10 10.65
N GLY A 655 10.43 6.97 10.80
CA GLY A 655 11.40 6.43 9.84
C GLY A 655 10.77 5.58 8.75
N CYS A 656 11.60 4.75 8.12
CA CYS A 656 11.25 3.84 7.04
C CYS A 656 12.06 2.53 7.12
N HIS A 657 11.37 1.39 7.10
CA HIS A 657 11.99 0.07 7.01
C HIS A 657 11.75 -0.62 5.66
N PHE A 658 11.16 0.03 4.65
CA PHE A 658 11.10 -0.52 3.29
C PHE A 658 10.49 -1.92 3.18
N LYS A 659 9.42 -2.21 3.93
CA LYS A 659 8.80 -3.55 4.01
C LYS A 659 9.74 -4.66 4.48
N SER A 660 10.84 -4.31 5.18
CA SER A 660 11.79 -5.29 5.68
C SER A 660 11.37 -6.01 6.97
N HIS A 661 10.19 -5.73 7.51
CA HIS A 661 9.72 -6.29 8.79
C HIS A 661 8.31 -6.88 8.71
N THR A 662 7.90 -7.33 7.53
CA THR A 662 6.54 -7.89 7.31
C THR A 662 6.27 -9.17 8.08
N GLU A 663 7.32 -9.83 8.59
CA GLU A 663 7.19 -10.97 9.49
C GLU A 663 6.68 -10.62 10.89
N ASP A 664 6.72 -9.33 11.28
CA ASP A 664 6.36 -8.87 12.63
C ASP A 664 4.87 -8.47 12.78
N ILE A 665 4.05 -8.75 11.76
CA ILE A 665 2.64 -8.36 11.67
C ILE A 665 1.74 -9.38 12.39
N GLU A 666 0.82 -8.89 13.22
CA GLU A 666 -0.22 -9.72 13.82
C GLU A 666 -1.44 -9.86 12.89
N PRO A 667 -2.25 -10.95 13.01
CA PRO A 667 -3.44 -11.13 12.20
C PRO A 667 -4.38 -9.91 12.20
N GLY A 668 -4.75 -9.44 11.00
CA GLY A 668 -5.57 -8.25 10.82
C GLY A 668 -4.78 -6.93 10.82
N GLY A 669 -3.46 -6.99 10.94
CA GLY A 669 -2.57 -5.86 10.71
C GLY A 669 -2.07 -5.77 9.27
N SER A 670 -1.40 -4.66 8.96
CA SER A 670 -0.71 -4.42 7.70
C SER A 670 0.69 -3.88 7.97
N ASP A 671 1.62 -4.26 7.11
CA ASP A 671 2.93 -3.63 7.08
C ASP A 671 3.20 -3.05 5.70
N ASP A 672 3.78 -1.87 5.73
CA ASP A 672 4.25 -1.13 4.59
C ASP A 672 5.70 -0.73 4.85
N TYR A 673 5.96 0.48 5.31
CA TYR A 673 7.27 1.08 5.42
C TYR A 673 7.58 1.54 6.83
N LYS A 674 6.64 1.51 7.77
CA LYS A 674 6.80 2.23 9.04
C LYS A 674 6.20 1.59 10.28
N ARG A 675 5.18 0.73 10.21
CA ARG A 675 4.36 0.31 11.37
C ARG A 675 5.09 -0.70 12.26
N SER A 676 6.21 -0.32 12.86
CA SER A 676 7.08 -1.30 13.50
C SER A 676 7.86 -0.74 14.69
N SER A 677 8.26 -1.65 15.58
CA SER A 677 9.07 -1.35 16.76
C SER A 677 10.58 -1.25 16.48
N TYR A 678 11.03 -1.59 15.27
CA TYR A 678 12.44 -1.52 14.89
C TYR A 678 12.95 -0.08 14.75
N GLU A 679 14.23 0.15 15.00
CA GLU A 679 14.90 1.47 14.90
C GLU A 679 14.72 2.07 13.50
N SER A 680 14.61 1.23 12.47
CA SER A 680 14.35 1.62 11.08
C SER A 680 13.05 2.44 10.93
N ALA A 681 12.03 2.12 11.70
CA ALA A 681 10.77 2.87 11.79
C ALA A 681 10.77 3.94 12.88
N LEU A 682 11.46 3.70 14.00
CA LEU A 682 11.38 4.59 15.16
C LEU A 682 12.31 5.79 15.08
N HIS A 683 13.52 5.61 14.54
CA HIS A 683 14.63 6.55 14.66
C HIS A 683 14.57 7.61 13.55
N ILE A 684 14.38 8.86 13.97
CA ILE A 684 14.17 10.03 13.10
C ILE A 684 15.32 11.05 13.23
N PRO A 685 15.58 11.88 12.20
CA PRO A 685 16.53 12.99 12.34
C PRO A 685 15.99 14.05 13.31
N PHE A 686 16.87 14.72 14.06
CA PHE A 686 16.53 15.92 14.82
C PHE A 686 17.73 16.85 14.93
N VAL A 687 17.65 18.00 14.25
CA VAL A 687 18.65 19.06 14.29
C VAL A 687 17.96 20.35 14.67
N ALA A 688 18.53 21.07 15.64
CA ALA A 688 17.98 22.34 16.11
C ALA A 688 19.05 23.44 16.13
N LYS A 689 18.70 24.63 15.65
CA LYS A 689 19.52 25.85 15.74
C LYS A 689 18.67 26.98 16.30
N GLY A 690 19.14 27.60 17.37
CA GLY A 690 18.48 28.74 18.02
C GLY A 690 19.22 29.15 19.29
N ARG A 691 18.61 30.04 20.09
CA ARG A 691 19.22 30.58 21.31
C ARG A 691 19.65 29.52 22.32
N ASP A 692 18.84 28.46 22.46
CA ASP A 692 19.12 27.35 23.37
C ASP A 692 19.83 26.16 22.69
N PHE A 693 19.99 26.21 21.35
CA PHE A 693 20.58 25.16 20.53
C PHE A 693 21.66 25.74 19.62
N TYR A 694 22.89 25.81 20.13
CA TYR A 694 24.04 26.33 19.41
C TYR A 694 25.32 25.62 19.85
N GLY A 695 26.39 25.80 19.09
CA GLY A 695 27.73 25.37 19.49
C GLY A 695 28.30 24.21 18.70
N GLY A 696 27.56 23.70 17.70
CA GLY A 696 28.08 22.76 16.71
C GLY A 696 28.57 21.48 17.34
N HIS A 697 27.70 20.79 18.07
CA HIS A 697 27.99 19.53 18.74
C HIS A 697 26.86 18.52 18.64
N ASP A 698 27.21 17.25 18.83
CA ASP A 698 26.26 16.15 18.94
C ASP A 698 25.78 16.01 20.40
N SER A 699 24.49 15.72 20.56
CA SER A 699 23.91 15.25 21.83
C SER A 699 23.50 13.79 21.70
N ASP A 700 23.94 12.98 22.66
CA ASP A 700 23.51 11.58 22.79
C ASP A 700 22.24 11.41 23.62
N LYS A 701 21.64 12.49 24.13
CA LYS A 701 20.44 12.37 24.94
C LYS A 701 19.30 11.75 24.12
N ILE A 702 18.56 10.82 24.73
CA ILE A 702 17.36 10.25 24.12
C ILE A 702 16.24 11.29 24.25
N ILE A 703 15.72 11.71 23.11
CA ILE A 703 14.56 12.59 22.98
C ILE A 703 13.51 11.89 22.10
N SER A 704 12.25 12.33 22.16
CA SER A 704 11.21 11.77 21.29
C SER A 704 10.13 12.77 20.90
N SER A 705 9.29 12.43 19.93
CA SER A 705 8.23 13.32 19.40
C SER A 705 7.32 13.97 20.45
N ILE A 706 7.11 13.32 21.60
CA ILE A 706 6.33 13.84 22.74
C ILE A 706 7.00 15.09 23.36
N ASP A 707 8.32 15.23 23.22
CA ASP A 707 9.12 16.35 23.74
C ASP A 707 9.05 17.59 22.82
N PHE A 708 8.57 17.45 21.57
CA PHE A 708 8.54 18.57 20.62
C PHE A 708 7.57 19.68 21.05
N PRO A 709 6.31 19.40 21.45
CA PRO A 709 5.37 20.45 21.83
C PRO A 709 5.87 21.30 23.01
N PRO A 710 6.31 20.73 24.16
CA PRO A 710 6.81 21.55 25.26
C PRO A 710 8.08 22.32 24.89
N THR A 711 8.91 21.80 23.97
CA THR A 711 10.08 22.53 23.44
C THR A 711 9.67 23.80 22.70
N LEU A 712 8.64 23.72 21.84
CA LEU A 712 8.12 24.87 21.07
C LEU A 712 7.48 25.91 22.00
N ILE A 713 6.70 25.47 23.00
CA ILE A 713 6.10 26.39 23.98
C ILE A 713 7.16 27.06 24.85
N ARG A 714 8.20 26.33 25.25
CA ARG A 714 9.32 26.90 26.02
C ARG A 714 10.09 27.93 25.21
N ALA A 715 10.35 27.66 23.92
CA ALA A 715 10.98 28.61 23.01
C ALA A 715 10.12 29.88 22.82
N ALA A 716 8.79 29.73 22.79
CA ALA A 716 7.85 30.85 22.74
C ALA A 716 7.78 31.69 24.04
N GLY A 717 8.52 31.30 25.08
CA GLY A 717 8.50 31.92 26.40
C GLY A 717 7.28 31.54 27.24
N GLY A 718 6.58 30.46 26.88
CA GLY A 718 5.44 29.91 27.60
C GLY A 718 5.83 28.83 28.61
N THR A 719 4.82 28.37 29.35
CA THR A 719 4.92 27.19 30.21
C THR A 719 4.06 26.09 29.59
N PRO A 720 4.60 24.89 29.30
CA PRO A 720 3.82 23.79 28.78
C PRO A 720 2.64 23.42 29.71
N PRO A 721 1.46 23.08 29.16
CA PRO A 721 0.35 22.53 29.93
C PRO A 721 0.76 21.33 30.81
N ALA A 722 0.21 21.22 32.01
CA ALA A 722 0.62 20.24 33.02
C ALA A 722 0.24 18.79 32.65
N GLU A 723 -0.75 18.61 31.79
CA GLU A 723 -1.17 17.32 31.26
C GLU A 723 -0.26 16.78 30.16
N TRP A 724 0.52 17.65 29.48
CA TRP A 724 1.45 17.21 28.46
C TRP A 724 2.51 16.29 29.07
N ARG A 725 2.93 15.28 28.32
CA ARG A 725 3.77 14.19 28.84
C ARG A 725 5.23 14.26 28.44
N GLY A 726 5.58 15.15 27.52
CA GLY A 726 6.96 15.40 27.14
C GLY A 726 7.64 16.47 27.98
N ARG A 727 8.92 16.69 27.68
CA ARG A 727 9.77 17.63 28.40
C ARG A 727 10.43 18.60 27.41
N PRO A 728 10.64 19.87 27.76
CA PRO A 728 11.40 20.79 26.91
C PRO A 728 12.82 20.26 26.68
N ILE A 729 13.21 20.09 25.42
CA ILE A 729 14.52 19.56 25.02
C ILE A 729 15.64 20.52 25.43
N GLN A 730 15.36 21.81 25.65
CA GLN A 730 16.32 22.80 26.17
C GLN A 730 17.03 22.32 27.46
N ASP A 731 16.40 21.44 28.25
CA ASP A 731 16.96 20.92 29.48
C ASP A 731 17.84 19.66 29.27
N TYR A 732 18.23 19.31 28.04
CA TYR A 732 19.00 18.09 27.72
C TYR A 732 20.36 17.99 28.45
N ASN A 733 20.95 19.11 28.85
CA ASN A 733 22.18 19.16 29.63
C ASN A 733 21.98 18.88 31.13
N ASN A 734 20.73 18.75 31.60
CA ASN A 734 20.44 18.34 32.96
C ASN A 734 21.04 16.94 33.23
N PRO A 735 21.85 16.76 34.29
CA PRO A 735 22.38 15.44 34.66
C PRO A 735 21.28 14.41 34.90
N ASP A 736 20.10 14.84 35.35
CA ASP A 736 18.94 13.99 35.63
C ASP A 736 18.07 13.73 34.38
N TRP A 737 18.52 14.12 33.17
CA TRP A 737 17.82 13.81 31.93
C TRP A 737 17.67 12.31 31.76
N GLU A 738 16.42 11.83 31.85
CA GLU A 738 16.12 10.42 31.69
C GLU A 738 16.26 10.00 30.22
N ASN A 739 17.16 9.05 29.96
CA ASN A 739 17.42 8.50 28.64
C ASN A 739 16.54 7.27 28.39
N VAL A 740 15.23 7.51 28.31
CA VAL A 740 14.22 6.49 28.04
C VAL A 740 13.20 7.07 27.08
N MET A 741 12.87 6.32 26.03
CA MET A 741 11.72 6.58 25.17
C MET A 741 10.66 5.51 25.44
N TYR A 742 9.40 5.95 25.57
CA TYR A 742 8.22 5.10 25.53
C TYR A 742 7.48 5.31 24.21
N SER A 743 7.11 4.24 23.52
CA SER A 743 6.43 4.32 22.21
C SER A 743 5.30 3.29 22.11
N GLN A 744 4.37 3.58 21.23
CA GLN A 744 3.18 2.80 20.96
C GLN A 744 3.22 2.34 19.50
N VAL A 745 2.75 1.12 19.23
CA VAL A 745 2.64 0.56 17.88
C VAL A 745 1.18 0.20 17.62
N SER A 746 0.72 0.48 16.40
CA SER A 746 -0.62 0.18 15.91
C SER A 746 -0.57 -0.19 14.42
N GLU A 747 -1.70 -0.62 13.87
CA GLU A 747 -1.90 -1.03 12.47
C GLU A 747 -1.15 -2.29 12.02
N SER A 748 0.04 -2.59 12.51
CA SER A 748 0.71 -3.90 12.32
C SER A 748 0.40 -4.86 13.47
N TYR A 749 0.38 -4.34 14.71
CA TYR A 749 -0.04 -4.99 15.94
C TYR A 749 -0.31 -3.93 17.00
N VAL A 750 -1.02 -4.32 18.07
CA VAL A 750 -1.23 -3.44 19.23
C VAL A 750 -0.07 -3.63 20.20
N GLY A 751 0.89 -2.70 20.18
CA GLY A 751 2.17 -2.84 20.89
C GLY A 751 2.53 -1.65 21.76
N ARG A 752 3.39 -1.89 22.76
CA ARG A 752 4.07 -0.88 23.60
C ARG A 752 5.54 -1.23 23.73
N LEU A 753 6.38 -0.22 23.87
CA LEU A 753 7.81 -0.46 24.06
C LEU A 753 8.51 0.63 24.85
N VAL A 754 9.61 0.25 25.50
CA VAL A 754 10.60 1.18 26.05
C VAL A 754 11.96 0.96 25.39
N ARG A 755 12.67 2.06 25.16
CA ARG A 755 14.02 2.08 24.56
C ARG A 755 14.95 2.95 25.40
N THR A 756 16.07 2.36 25.80
CA THR A 756 17.20 3.02 26.49
C THR A 756 18.40 3.06 25.55
N HIS A 757 19.57 3.51 26.03
CA HIS A 757 20.81 3.41 25.26
C HIS A 757 21.23 1.97 24.98
N LYS A 758 20.90 1.05 25.88
CA LYS A 758 21.40 -0.34 25.84
C LYS A 758 20.35 -1.35 25.44
N TRP A 759 19.08 -1.06 25.70
CA TRP A 759 18.03 -2.06 25.64
C TRP A 759 16.78 -1.51 25.01
N LYS A 760 16.10 -2.36 24.24
CA LYS A 760 14.71 -2.15 23.81
C LYS A 760 13.88 -3.36 24.19
N TYR A 761 12.73 -3.12 24.80
CA TYR A 761 11.78 -4.16 25.20
C TYR A 761 10.39 -3.80 24.68
N VAL A 762 9.76 -4.77 24.01
CA VAL A 762 8.50 -4.63 23.29
C VAL A 762 7.51 -5.65 23.82
N ILE A 763 6.28 -5.22 24.05
CA ILE A 763 5.13 -6.08 24.36
C ILE A 763 4.04 -5.91 23.31
N HIS A 764 3.21 -6.93 23.18
CA HIS A 764 2.01 -6.90 22.34
C HIS A 764 0.79 -7.48 23.07
N ALA A 765 -0.39 -6.99 22.71
CA ALA A 765 -1.67 -7.51 23.20
C ALA A 765 -2.23 -8.51 22.17
N GLU A 766 -2.10 -9.81 22.46
CA GLU A 766 -2.58 -10.86 21.56
C GLU A 766 -4.10 -10.86 21.42
N GLY A 767 -4.58 -11.10 20.20
CA GLY A 767 -6.01 -11.22 19.89
C GLY A 767 -6.75 -9.89 19.71
N LEU A 768 -6.08 -8.75 19.90
CA LEU A 768 -6.63 -7.45 19.52
C LEU A 768 -6.46 -7.18 18.02
N ARG A 769 -7.40 -6.44 17.43
CA ARG A 769 -7.38 -6.06 16.01
C ARG A 769 -6.51 -4.82 15.82
N PRO A 770 -5.40 -4.88 15.06
CA PRO A 770 -4.45 -3.76 14.96
C PRO A 770 -5.06 -2.44 14.45
N PHE A 771 -6.10 -2.49 13.62
CA PHE A 771 -6.84 -1.33 13.11
C PHE A 771 -8.11 -0.98 13.90
N GLY A 772 -8.50 -1.82 14.86
CA GLY A 772 -9.77 -1.68 15.59
C GLY A 772 -9.59 -1.27 17.03
N ASP A 773 -8.50 -1.70 17.66
CA ASP A 773 -8.39 -1.72 19.11
C ASP A 773 -7.10 -0.99 19.56
N PRO A 774 -7.17 0.01 20.46
CA PRO A 774 -6.00 0.79 20.89
C PRO A 774 -5.10 0.06 21.90
N GLY A 775 -5.61 -1.00 22.53
CA GLY A 775 -5.02 -1.63 23.73
C GLY A 775 -5.19 -0.77 25.00
N THR A 776 -5.42 -1.44 26.12
CA THR A 776 -5.71 -0.84 27.43
C THR A 776 -5.08 -1.64 28.58
N ASP A 777 -5.18 -1.13 29.81
CA ASP A 777 -4.76 -1.84 31.03
C ASP A 777 -5.65 -3.04 31.41
N LYS A 778 -6.78 -3.22 30.72
CA LYS A 778 -7.66 -4.39 30.88
C LYS A 778 -7.23 -5.57 30.01
N ASP A 779 -6.41 -5.30 29.00
CA ASP A 779 -5.94 -6.31 28.06
C ASP A 779 -4.78 -7.10 28.65
N THR A 780 -4.57 -8.30 28.10
CA THR A 780 -3.43 -9.15 28.48
C THR A 780 -2.31 -8.93 27.49
N TRP A 781 -1.16 -8.55 28.02
CA TRP A 781 0.04 -8.27 27.24
C TRP A 781 1.05 -9.40 27.39
N THR A 782 1.81 -9.68 26.35
CA THR A 782 2.89 -10.68 26.35
C THR A 782 4.18 -10.07 25.84
N ASP A 783 5.32 -10.69 26.18
CA ASP A 783 6.62 -10.34 25.60
C ASP A 783 6.56 -10.50 24.07
N LYS A 784 6.99 -9.46 23.35
CA LYS A 784 7.13 -9.52 21.89
C LYS A 784 8.59 -9.53 21.44
N HIS A 785 9.42 -8.62 21.95
CA HIS A 785 10.87 -8.57 21.65
C HIS A 785 11.70 -8.05 22.82
N LEU A 786 12.97 -8.46 22.87
CA LEU A 786 14.02 -7.86 23.69
C LEU A 786 15.31 -7.76 22.86
N PHE A 787 15.84 -6.55 22.71
CA PHE A 787 17.08 -6.29 21.96
C PHE A 787 18.14 -5.62 22.83
N ASP A 788 19.38 -6.10 22.73
CA ASP A 788 20.59 -5.43 23.23
C ASP A 788 21.08 -4.43 22.17
N LEU A 789 20.72 -3.15 22.30
CA LEU A 789 21.09 -2.11 21.33
C LEU A 789 22.57 -1.70 21.44
N GLU A 790 23.26 -2.02 22.53
CA GLU A 790 24.70 -1.73 22.68
C GLU A 790 25.53 -2.67 21.81
N HIS A 791 25.12 -3.94 21.71
CA HIS A 791 25.85 -4.97 20.97
C HIS A 791 25.16 -5.43 19.67
N ASP A 792 23.83 -5.29 19.57
CA ASP A 792 23.02 -5.55 18.38
C ASP A 792 22.08 -4.36 18.05
N PRO A 793 22.65 -3.22 17.63
CA PRO A 793 21.88 -2.05 17.21
C PRO A 793 21.10 -2.25 15.90
N THR A 794 21.29 -3.37 15.21
CA THR A 794 20.52 -3.74 14.01
C THR A 794 19.36 -4.68 14.32
N GLU A 795 19.20 -5.08 15.58
CA GLU A 795 18.05 -5.83 16.09
C GLU A 795 17.83 -7.17 15.37
N LYS A 796 18.93 -7.86 15.07
CA LYS A 796 18.92 -9.15 14.38
C LYS A 796 18.74 -10.34 15.32
N ASN A 797 18.94 -10.14 16.62
CA ASN A 797 18.90 -11.17 17.64
C ASN A 797 17.90 -10.78 18.73
N ASP A 798 16.71 -11.39 18.69
CA ASP A 798 15.70 -11.23 19.73
C ASP A 798 16.00 -12.14 20.93
N LEU A 799 16.20 -11.53 22.09
CA LEU A 799 16.65 -12.14 23.34
C LEU A 799 15.50 -12.44 24.31
N LYS A 800 14.24 -12.22 23.92
CA LYS A 800 13.10 -12.25 24.88
C LYS A 800 12.93 -13.58 25.61
N ASP A 801 13.32 -14.68 24.95
CA ASP A 801 13.18 -16.06 25.43
C ASP A 801 14.50 -16.62 25.99
N ASP A 802 15.58 -15.82 25.97
CA ASP A 802 16.89 -16.23 26.48
C ASP A 802 16.91 -16.12 28.03
N PRO A 803 17.12 -17.23 28.76
CA PRO A 803 17.11 -17.23 30.21
C PRO A 803 18.22 -16.39 30.83
N ASP A 804 19.35 -16.18 30.13
CA ASP A 804 20.47 -15.37 30.63
C ASP A 804 20.09 -13.88 30.73
N TYR A 805 19.03 -13.46 30.04
CA TYR A 805 18.53 -12.07 30.01
C TYR A 805 17.23 -11.89 30.81
N TYR A 806 16.81 -12.90 31.59
CA TYR A 806 15.55 -12.84 32.35
C TYR A 806 15.49 -11.64 33.31
N GLU A 807 16.55 -11.38 34.09
CA GLU A 807 16.58 -10.26 35.05
C GLU A 807 16.47 -8.90 34.35
N ILE A 808 17.15 -8.74 33.21
CA ILE A 808 17.11 -7.52 32.38
C ILE A 808 15.70 -7.32 31.83
N LYS A 809 15.06 -8.39 31.33
CA LYS A 809 13.68 -8.34 30.85
C LYS A 809 12.71 -7.88 31.95
N GLN A 810 12.84 -8.38 33.17
CA GLN A 810 11.97 -7.97 34.29
C GLN A 810 12.17 -6.49 34.66
N GLN A 811 13.40 -5.99 34.68
CA GLN A 811 13.67 -4.55 34.94
C GLN A 811 13.04 -3.66 33.86
N LEU A 812 13.17 -4.04 32.59
CA LEU A 812 12.58 -3.29 31.48
C LEU A 812 11.05 -3.39 31.47
N ARG A 813 10.50 -4.52 31.91
CA ARG A 813 9.05 -4.72 32.10
C ARG A 813 8.49 -3.75 33.15
N GLU A 814 9.15 -3.61 34.29
CA GLU A 814 8.78 -2.63 35.32
C GLU A 814 8.85 -1.19 34.80
N LEU A 815 9.94 -0.85 34.10
CA LEU A 815 10.10 0.46 33.46
C LEU A 815 8.98 0.74 32.45
N LEU A 816 8.63 -0.24 31.61
CA LEU A 816 7.55 -0.11 30.63
C LEU A 816 6.21 0.17 31.32
N ILE A 817 5.88 -0.56 32.38
CA ILE A 817 4.65 -0.35 33.15
C ILE A 817 4.64 1.06 33.76
N GLU A 818 5.77 1.53 34.31
CA GLU A 818 5.89 2.90 34.83
C GLU A 818 5.63 3.94 33.74
N LYS A 819 6.24 3.79 32.56
CA LYS A 819 6.08 4.73 31.45
C LYS A 819 4.69 4.67 30.81
N ALA A 820 4.07 3.50 30.73
CA ALA A 820 2.67 3.36 30.31
C ALA A 820 1.72 4.12 31.26
N LYS A 821 1.97 4.02 32.57
CA LYS A 821 1.20 4.77 33.57
C LYS A 821 1.40 6.28 33.44
N TRP A 822 2.65 6.73 33.22
CA TRP A 822 2.95 8.14 32.92
C TRP A 822 2.24 8.63 31.66
N ALA A 823 2.19 7.79 30.61
CA ALA A 823 1.49 8.06 29.37
C ALA A 823 -0.05 8.14 29.53
N GLY A 824 -0.59 7.73 30.69
CA GLY A 824 -2.02 7.77 30.99
C GLY A 824 -2.76 6.46 30.69
N GLU A 825 -2.05 5.35 30.46
CA GLU A 825 -2.62 4.08 30.01
C GLU A 825 -3.01 3.11 31.14
N GLY A 826 -2.82 3.51 32.40
CA GLY A 826 -3.07 2.63 33.55
C GLY A 826 -1.91 1.68 33.84
N THR A 827 -2.20 0.54 34.49
CA THR A 827 -1.17 -0.46 34.86
C THR A 827 -1.32 -1.70 33.98
N LEU A 828 -0.43 -1.85 32.99
CA LEU A 828 -0.49 -2.96 32.05
C LEU A 828 -0.17 -4.30 32.73
N LYS A 829 -0.96 -5.33 32.43
CA LYS A 829 -0.72 -6.70 32.91
C LYS A 829 0.03 -7.51 31.86
N ILE A 830 1.31 -7.76 32.11
CA ILE A 830 2.18 -8.53 31.22
C ILE A 830 2.32 -9.95 31.77
N VAL A 831 2.07 -10.96 30.94
CA VAL A 831 2.13 -12.39 31.31
C VAL A 831 3.20 -13.10 30.49
N ASP A 832 3.87 -14.06 31.12
CA ASP A 832 4.78 -14.97 30.41
C ASP A 832 3.94 -16.03 29.69
N LYS A 833 4.27 -16.33 28.43
CA LYS A 833 3.66 -17.47 27.73
C LYS A 833 4.12 -18.76 28.38
N THR A 834 3.27 -19.40 29.19
CA THR A 834 3.50 -20.79 29.58
C THR A 834 3.42 -21.64 28.32
N THR A 835 4.53 -22.27 27.93
CA THR A 835 4.50 -23.39 26.98
C THR A 835 3.50 -24.41 27.53
N LYS A 836 2.34 -24.51 26.89
CA LYS A 836 1.48 -25.69 27.04
C LYS A 836 2.32 -26.85 26.52
N THR A 837 3.00 -27.53 27.43
CA THR A 837 3.47 -28.89 27.20
C THR A 837 2.22 -29.69 26.88
N THR A 838 2.06 -30.05 25.61
CA THR A 838 1.08 -31.03 25.14
C THR A 838 1.46 -32.39 25.72
N ASN A 839 1.07 -32.61 26.97
CA ASN A 839 0.90 -33.92 27.57
C ASN A 839 -0.47 -33.87 28.23
N ASP A 840 -1.52 -34.03 27.41
CA ASP A 840 -2.81 -34.64 27.76
C ASP A 840 -3.82 -34.38 26.63
N LEU A 841 -3.90 -35.34 25.70
CA LEU A 841 -5.12 -35.98 25.16
C LEU A 841 -4.79 -36.79 23.90
#